data_AF-A0A2E8AFY3-F1
#
_entry.id   AF-A0A2E8AFY3-F1
#
_cell.length_a   1.000
_cell.length_b   1.000
_cell.length_c   1.000
_cell.angle_alpha   90.00
_cell.angle_beta   90.00
_cell.angle_gamma   90.00
#
_symmetry.space_group_name_H-M   'P 1'
#
loop_
_entity.id
_entity.type
_entity.pdbx_description
1 polymer ?
#
loop_
_entity_poly.entity_id
_entity_poly.type
_entity_poly.pdbx_seq_one_letter_code
_entity_poly.pdbx_strand_id
1 'polypeptide(L)'
;MTTIIRQGTGAPIALFSVFAALLFLAGCNSGESTEALPNTGGGSNTVNYSGPAPATDDVLNFKRSVWDELSGQNKCGACHNAGGQSPQFVHEGDINIAYAQANTIVNLSDPSQSEMVTKVAGGHNCWTTSVTACTDLLTVYISNWAGGSEGAVKTVELRAPDINEVNDTLTFPDDPSLFQSSIYPVLTDYCSECHTSNGQTPYIASTDVQTAYDQAKSRIDLNDRAPEVSLDDASSRLVERLRDDSHNCWDNDCVESSIVMLAAIQNFISDLGEPEPIPANLVTSKALNLVNDGLLANAGGRYEDNAIALYEFKAGEGPTAFDTSGVSPPLNLTLSGNVGWVGGWGVEFGPAFETDDGAMIRAGKAQGSTADSRKLHTLLTASGEYAIEAWVVPGNITQEDSRIVTYSGSSTARNFTLGQDMQSYEFLHRSTTTDQNDPMLTEANPMLLQATLQHVVVNFTPDGGREIFVNGEPSGDVDPDSAGLLTEWDNSFALVLGNETDGESPWEGAVRMLAIHNRALTAEQVAANYDVGVGQKFFLLFSVSHLVDMPESFIVFEVSQFDNYGYLFSNPFFISLDDTQSPSGIPLKGMRIGINGREVVVGQSFANLDLTLNASDYVTGSGQPLSRLGTVLALEEGPEIDQFFLTFEQLGIGNTDVRVEGPAPTQPPETGSTEFSAIGLKTFDEVNASMSKVTGIPSTQSGVAETFTTVKQQLPTVEDLEGFLSSHQMAITQMAIQYCDALVSDTTRRNAFFPGFDFDEDAGTAFDDAGRALIKAPLMENFVGTSLSTQPADADIETELDALMGRLAPCTGDCDDRTETVVKASCAAVLGSAVTLIQ
;
A
#
# COMPACT_ATOMS: atom_id res chain seq x y z
N MET A 1 -0.72 47.58 58.35
CA MET A 1 -0.49 46.68 59.50
C MET A 1 -0.15 45.33 58.89
N THR A 2 1.05 44.75 58.93
CA THR A 2 2.25 44.91 59.78
C THR A 2 3.40 44.18 59.02
N THR A 3 4.37 44.84 58.36
CA THR A 3 5.81 45.03 58.73
C THR A 3 6.59 43.71 59.01
N ILE A 4 7.78 43.30 58.46
CA ILE A 4 9.09 43.94 58.16
C ILE A 4 10.03 43.04 57.26
N ILE A 5 10.60 43.62 56.18
CA ILE A 5 12.01 43.76 55.68
C ILE A 5 13.02 42.57 55.52
N ARG A 6 13.56 42.39 54.28
CA ARG A 6 14.99 42.47 53.78
C ARG A 6 15.09 41.72 52.41
N GLN A 7 15.89 42.05 51.38
CA GLN A 7 16.92 43.06 51.05
C GLN A 7 17.23 42.96 49.53
N GLY A 8 17.51 44.09 48.84
CA GLY A 8 18.29 44.15 47.57
C GLY A 8 17.62 44.91 46.40
N THR A 9 17.84 46.23 46.22
CA THR A 9 18.84 46.88 45.32
C THR A 9 18.92 46.22 43.94
N GLY A 10 18.63 46.81 42.79
CA GLY A 10 18.39 48.18 42.34
C GLY A 10 18.68 48.17 40.82
N ALA A 11 17.74 48.64 39.99
CA ALA A 11 17.87 48.78 38.53
C ALA A 11 18.96 49.82 38.15
N PRO A 12 19.32 50.11 36.86
CA PRO A 12 18.72 49.68 35.58
C PRO A 12 19.78 49.35 34.48
N ILE A 13 19.36 49.37 33.19
CA ILE A 13 20.15 49.48 31.94
C ILE A 13 20.15 48.19 31.10
N ALA A 14 19.04 48.02 30.39
CA ALA A 14 19.04 47.50 29.03
C ALA A 14 19.45 48.64 28.06
N LEU A 15 19.99 48.27 26.89
CA LEU A 15 20.72 49.06 25.89
C LEU A 15 22.23 49.17 26.16
N PHE A 16 23.01 48.83 25.12
CA PHE A 16 24.48 48.69 25.05
C PHE A 16 25.03 47.33 25.48
N SER A 17 25.00 46.34 24.57
CA SER A 17 26.09 45.33 24.40
C SER A 17 25.97 44.44 23.16
N VAL A 18 24.90 44.53 22.35
CA VAL A 18 24.75 43.65 21.16
C VAL A 18 25.51 44.15 19.91
N PHE A 19 26.22 45.28 19.96
CA PHE A 19 26.81 45.92 18.77
C PHE A 19 28.33 45.68 18.56
N ALA A 20 28.98 44.76 19.28
CA ALA A 20 30.44 44.63 19.25
C ALA A 20 31.01 43.22 18.97
N ALA A 21 30.21 42.26 18.53
CA ALA A 21 30.68 40.90 18.20
C ALA A 21 30.54 40.51 16.71
N LEU A 22 30.20 41.45 15.83
CA LEU A 22 29.95 41.19 14.39
C LEU A 22 31.07 41.68 13.44
N LEU A 23 32.29 41.92 13.95
CA LEU A 23 33.35 42.58 13.16
C LEU A 23 34.64 41.76 12.93
N PHE A 24 34.67 40.46 13.20
CA PHE A 24 35.81 39.62 12.82
C PHE A 24 35.40 38.20 12.40
N LEU A 25 34.97 38.05 11.15
CA LEU A 25 35.15 36.84 10.32
C LEU A 25 34.80 37.19 8.87
N ALA A 26 35.64 38.03 8.26
CA ALA A 26 35.72 38.16 6.81
C ALA A 26 36.85 37.23 6.33
N GLY A 27 36.49 36.16 5.65
CA GLY A 27 37.41 35.21 5.04
C GLY A 27 36.69 34.29 4.05
N CYS A 28 36.74 34.65 2.77
CA CYS A 28 36.51 33.84 1.58
C CYS A 28 35.28 32.92 1.54
N ASN A 29 34.15 33.44 1.05
CA ASN A 29 33.26 32.68 0.18
C ASN A 29 32.63 33.62 -0.84
N SER A 30 33.05 33.54 -2.10
CA SER A 30 32.49 34.31 -3.21
C SER A 30 31.19 33.63 -3.68
N GLY A 31 30.11 33.83 -2.94
CA GLY A 31 28.75 33.56 -3.39
C GLY A 31 28.20 34.80 -4.07
N GLU A 32 28.10 34.77 -5.39
CA GLU A 32 27.33 35.77 -6.15
C GLU A 32 25.85 35.74 -5.72
N SER A 33 25.20 36.89 -5.91
CA SER A 33 23.86 37.23 -5.43
C SER A 33 22.79 36.24 -5.85
N THR A 34 22.07 35.68 -4.87
CA THR A 34 20.73 35.12 -5.08
C THR A 34 19.75 36.27 -5.34
N GLU A 35 19.52 36.59 -6.61
CA GLU A 35 18.40 37.44 -7.06
C GLU A 35 17.15 36.58 -7.33
N ALA A 36 16.01 37.25 -7.32
CA ALA A 36 14.64 36.80 -7.04
C ALA A 36 14.13 35.47 -7.64
N LEU A 37 13.32 34.77 -6.83
CA LEU A 37 12.41 33.67 -7.17
C LEU A 37 11.68 33.88 -8.52
N PRO A 38 11.40 32.82 -9.30
CA PRO A 38 10.70 32.94 -10.57
C PRO A 38 9.30 33.55 -10.38
N ASN A 39 8.98 34.49 -11.26
CA ASN A 39 7.70 35.19 -11.32
C ASN A 39 6.58 34.21 -11.74
N THR A 40 5.78 33.76 -10.78
CA THR A 40 4.58 32.92 -11.02
C THR A 40 3.37 33.72 -11.54
N GLY A 41 3.56 35.00 -11.89
CA GLY A 41 2.49 35.89 -12.36
C GLY A 41 2.14 35.73 -13.84
N GLY A 42 1.00 35.10 -14.12
CA GLY A 42 -0.08 35.51 -15.06
C GLY A 42 0.21 36.11 -16.45
N GLY A 43 1.42 36.05 -17.00
CA GLY A 43 1.72 36.38 -18.39
C GLY A 43 1.27 35.29 -19.35
N SER A 44 0.92 35.62 -20.59
CA SER A 44 0.62 34.64 -21.63
C SER A 44 1.84 33.73 -21.85
N ASN A 45 1.81 32.50 -21.32
CA ASN A 45 2.87 31.50 -21.40
C ASN A 45 3.05 30.89 -22.81
N THR A 46 2.20 31.25 -23.78
CA THR A 46 2.30 30.78 -25.16
C THR A 46 3.32 31.59 -25.94
N VAL A 47 4.47 30.99 -26.26
CA VAL A 47 5.45 31.56 -27.20
C VAL A 47 5.02 31.21 -28.62
N ASN A 48 4.56 32.22 -29.38
CA ASN A 48 4.25 32.04 -30.79
C ASN A 48 5.54 32.08 -31.62
N TYR A 49 5.96 30.94 -32.15
CA TYR A 49 7.13 30.84 -33.02
C TYR A 49 6.88 31.54 -34.37
N SER A 50 7.71 32.52 -34.72
CA SER A 50 7.62 33.27 -35.98
C SER A 50 8.90 33.21 -36.83
N GLY A 51 9.84 32.33 -36.49
CA GLY A 51 11.11 32.15 -37.19
C GLY A 51 11.02 31.29 -38.46
N PRO A 52 12.16 30.99 -39.11
CA PRO A 52 12.24 30.09 -40.26
C PRO A 52 11.64 28.69 -39.99
N ALA A 53 11.18 28.01 -41.04
CA ALA A 53 10.71 26.63 -40.90
C ALA A 53 11.86 25.69 -40.44
N PRO A 54 11.53 24.57 -39.76
CA PRO A 54 12.50 23.50 -39.49
C PRO A 54 13.21 23.03 -40.75
N ALA A 55 14.54 22.92 -40.72
CA ALA A 55 15.33 22.51 -41.88
C ALA A 55 15.23 21.00 -42.19
N THR A 56 14.89 20.18 -41.20
CA THR A 56 14.74 18.72 -41.30
C THR A 56 13.58 18.24 -40.45
N ASP A 57 13.14 16.99 -40.67
CA ASP A 57 12.13 16.33 -39.82
C ASP A 57 12.60 16.20 -38.37
N ASP A 58 13.90 15.98 -38.16
CA ASP A 58 14.49 15.93 -36.81
C ASP A 58 14.42 17.30 -36.10
N VAL A 59 14.67 18.41 -36.81
CA VAL A 59 14.46 19.76 -36.25
C VAL A 59 12.99 20.00 -35.92
N LEU A 60 12.06 19.45 -36.71
CA LEU A 60 10.62 19.52 -36.41
C LEU A 60 10.26 18.69 -35.17
N ASN A 61 10.85 17.50 -35.00
CA ASN A 61 10.66 16.66 -33.82
C ASN A 61 11.24 17.29 -32.55
N PHE A 62 12.44 17.85 -32.62
CA PHE A 62 13.02 18.68 -31.56
C PHE A 62 12.09 19.83 -31.18
N LYS A 63 11.54 20.54 -32.18
CA LYS A 63 10.64 21.65 -31.93
C LYS A 63 9.44 21.21 -31.09
N ARG A 64 8.78 20.13 -31.50
CA ARG A 64 7.57 19.61 -30.86
C ARG A 64 7.85 19.04 -29.47
N SER A 65 8.96 18.34 -29.31
CA SER A 65 9.23 17.53 -28.11
C SER A 65 9.97 18.30 -27.02
N VAL A 66 10.80 19.28 -27.38
CA VAL A 66 11.66 20.01 -26.45
C VAL A 66 11.37 21.52 -26.48
N TRP A 67 11.40 22.14 -27.66
CA TRP A 67 11.31 23.61 -27.74
C TRP A 67 9.92 24.13 -27.33
N ASP A 68 8.85 23.53 -27.83
CA ASP A 68 7.47 23.92 -27.52
C ASP A 68 7.18 23.77 -26.01
N GLU A 69 7.77 22.76 -25.38
CA GLU A 69 7.60 22.49 -23.95
C GLU A 69 8.44 23.39 -23.04
N LEU A 70 9.61 23.88 -23.48
CA LEU A 70 10.55 24.64 -22.64
C LEU A 70 10.62 26.14 -22.93
N SER A 71 10.08 26.60 -24.06
CA SER A 71 10.19 27.99 -24.53
C SER A 71 9.42 29.01 -23.68
N GLY A 72 8.48 28.57 -22.84
CA GLY A 72 7.71 29.43 -21.94
C GLY A 72 8.61 30.27 -21.01
N GLN A 73 8.20 31.51 -20.75
CA GLN A 73 8.92 32.43 -19.86
C GLN A 73 8.87 32.01 -18.39
N ASN A 74 7.96 31.11 -18.02
CA ASN A 74 7.90 30.47 -16.71
C ASN A 74 8.81 29.22 -16.62
N LYS A 75 9.56 28.90 -17.66
CA LYS A 75 10.47 27.75 -17.76
C LYS A 75 11.86 28.22 -18.26
N CYS A 76 12.56 27.39 -19.03
CA CYS A 76 13.89 27.68 -19.59
C CYS A 76 13.91 28.91 -20.52
N GLY A 77 12.78 29.26 -21.13
CA GLY A 77 12.61 30.42 -22.01
C GLY A 77 12.93 31.77 -21.39
N ALA A 78 12.92 31.89 -20.07
CA ALA A 78 13.33 33.12 -19.38
C ALA A 78 14.81 33.46 -19.63
N CYS A 79 15.66 32.43 -19.72
CA CYS A 79 17.11 32.59 -19.73
C CYS A 79 17.77 32.09 -21.02
N HIS A 80 17.26 31.02 -21.64
CA HIS A 80 17.91 30.35 -22.78
C HIS A 80 17.33 30.77 -24.15
N ASN A 81 16.73 31.96 -24.20
CA ASN A 81 16.15 32.59 -25.39
C ASN A 81 17.22 33.29 -26.26
N ALA A 82 16.81 33.87 -27.40
CA ALA A 82 17.70 34.51 -28.37
C ALA A 82 18.53 35.68 -27.81
N GLY A 83 18.01 36.39 -26.81
CA GLY A 83 18.68 37.50 -26.12
C GLY A 83 19.33 37.11 -24.79
N GLY A 84 19.22 35.85 -24.39
CA GLY A 84 19.60 35.36 -23.07
C GLY A 84 20.97 34.69 -23.02
N GLN A 85 21.18 33.84 -22.02
CA GLN A 85 22.43 33.12 -21.76
C GLN A 85 22.63 31.94 -22.71
N SER A 86 23.90 31.63 -23.00
CA SER A 86 24.28 30.43 -23.74
C SER A 86 24.24 29.20 -22.81
N PRO A 87 23.87 28.01 -23.31
CA PRO A 87 23.40 27.70 -24.67
C PRO A 87 21.96 28.18 -24.93
N GLN A 88 21.69 28.72 -26.12
CA GLN A 88 20.37 29.27 -26.48
C GLN A 88 19.45 28.20 -27.09
N PHE A 89 19.20 27.12 -26.36
CA PHE A 89 18.45 25.96 -26.86
C PHE A 89 16.93 26.17 -26.94
N VAL A 90 16.40 27.31 -26.48
CA VAL A 90 15.01 27.74 -26.70
C VAL A 90 14.94 29.04 -27.50
N HIS A 91 15.90 29.27 -28.40
CA HIS A 91 15.96 30.44 -29.27
C HIS A 91 14.68 30.61 -30.13
N GLU A 92 13.89 31.63 -29.84
CA GLU A 92 12.56 31.86 -30.38
C GLU A 92 12.53 32.46 -31.80
N GLY A 93 13.64 33.08 -32.22
CA GLY A 93 13.76 33.66 -33.55
C GLY A 93 14.15 32.68 -34.67
N ASP A 94 14.68 31.50 -34.31
CA ASP A 94 15.16 30.49 -35.27
C ASP A 94 15.35 29.13 -34.60
N ILE A 95 14.48 28.19 -34.96
CA ILE A 95 14.47 26.83 -34.43
C ILE A 95 15.72 26.03 -34.80
N ASN A 96 16.38 26.37 -35.92
CA ASN A 96 17.57 25.67 -36.36
C ASN A 96 18.78 26.03 -35.49
N ILE A 97 18.83 27.28 -34.99
CA ILE A 97 19.83 27.71 -33.99
C ILE A 97 19.57 27.01 -32.66
N ALA A 98 18.32 27.00 -32.20
CA ALA A 98 17.92 26.31 -30.98
C ALA A 98 18.32 24.83 -31.00
N TYR A 99 18.02 24.13 -32.09
CA TYR A 99 18.39 22.73 -32.33
C TYR A 99 19.91 22.52 -32.28
N ALA A 100 20.69 23.37 -32.95
CA ALA A 100 22.15 23.27 -32.94
C ALA A 100 22.75 23.47 -31.54
N GLN A 101 22.16 24.36 -30.73
CA GLN A 101 22.57 24.56 -29.34
C GLN A 101 22.16 23.40 -28.43
N ALA A 102 20.94 22.86 -28.60
CA ALA A 102 20.46 21.73 -27.81
C ALA A 102 21.36 20.48 -27.98
N ASN A 103 21.80 20.19 -29.21
CA ASN A 103 22.70 19.08 -29.51
C ASN A 103 24.08 19.16 -28.80
N THR A 104 24.45 20.30 -28.22
CA THR A 104 25.70 20.41 -27.45
C THR A 104 25.57 19.95 -26.00
N ILE A 105 24.34 19.82 -25.49
CA ILE A 105 24.03 19.55 -24.08
C ILE A 105 23.05 18.40 -23.89
N VAL A 106 22.66 17.72 -24.96
CA VAL A 106 21.71 16.61 -24.98
C VAL A 106 22.39 15.33 -25.48
N ASN A 107 22.16 14.24 -24.76
CA ASN A 107 22.54 12.90 -25.15
C ASN A 107 21.27 12.13 -25.57
N LEU A 108 21.07 11.94 -26.87
CA LEU A 108 19.87 11.25 -27.38
C LEU A 108 19.89 9.74 -27.12
N SER A 109 21.07 9.13 -26.98
CA SER A 109 21.20 7.71 -26.61
C SER A 109 20.92 7.46 -25.13
N ASP A 110 21.20 8.44 -24.28
CA ASP A 110 20.88 8.40 -22.86
C ASP A 110 20.34 9.76 -22.38
N PRO A 111 19.03 9.99 -22.58
CA PRO A 111 18.37 11.24 -22.23
C PRO A 111 18.60 11.67 -20.79
N SER A 112 18.63 10.73 -19.83
CA SER A 112 18.80 11.00 -18.40
C SER A 112 20.17 11.59 -18.07
N GLN A 113 21.19 11.24 -18.85
CA GLN A 113 22.56 11.73 -18.71
C GLN A 113 22.84 12.99 -19.53
N SER A 114 21.83 13.59 -20.15
CA SER A 114 21.99 14.88 -20.82
C SER A 114 22.45 15.95 -19.82
N GLU A 115 23.38 16.82 -20.22
CA GLU A 115 23.83 17.94 -19.38
C GLU A 115 22.65 18.81 -18.95
N MET A 116 21.66 18.99 -19.82
CA MET A 116 20.41 19.69 -19.50
C MET A 116 19.68 19.06 -18.29
N VAL A 117 19.62 17.73 -18.20
CA VAL A 117 18.94 16.99 -17.13
C VAL A 117 19.76 17.05 -15.85
N THR A 118 21.04 16.68 -15.92
CA THR A 118 21.94 16.64 -14.76
C THR A 118 22.16 18.03 -14.14
N LYS A 119 22.15 19.10 -14.94
CA LYS A 119 22.16 20.48 -14.44
C LYS A 119 20.95 20.80 -13.56
N VAL A 120 19.75 20.44 -14.01
CA VAL A 120 18.52 20.69 -13.25
C VAL A 120 18.45 19.78 -12.02
N ALA A 121 18.91 18.54 -12.13
CA ALA A 121 19.07 17.62 -10.99
C ALA A 121 19.97 18.22 -9.90
N GLY A 122 21.03 18.95 -10.29
CA GLY A 122 21.89 19.72 -9.39
C GLY A 122 21.27 21.01 -8.82
N GLY A 123 19.96 21.23 -8.96
CA GLY A 123 19.24 22.38 -8.40
C GLY A 123 19.09 23.58 -9.33
N HIS A 124 19.40 23.46 -10.62
CA HIS A 124 19.31 24.59 -11.56
C HIS A 124 17.85 24.90 -11.99
N ASN A 125 17.22 25.89 -11.36
CA ASN A 125 15.99 26.57 -11.82
C ASN A 125 14.85 25.65 -12.31
N CYS A 126 14.47 24.65 -11.51
CA CYS A 126 13.26 23.87 -11.77
C CYS A 126 12.01 24.77 -11.75
N TRP A 127 11.12 24.58 -12.73
CA TRP A 127 9.87 25.37 -12.88
C TRP A 127 8.68 24.80 -12.10
N THR A 128 8.88 23.65 -11.45
CA THR A 128 7.93 23.05 -10.51
C THR A 128 8.51 23.07 -9.10
N THR A 129 7.75 22.64 -8.10
CA THR A 129 8.27 22.50 -6.73
C THR A 129 9.07 21.22 -6.52
N SER A 130 9.12 20.31 -7.49
CA SER A 130 9.88 19.05 -7.42
C SER A 130 10.99 19.04 -8.48
N VAL A 131 12.25 19.01 -8.03
CA VAL A 131 13.41 18.86 -8.92
C VAL A 131 13.31 17.56 -9.71
N THR A 132 12.90 16.47 -9.04
CA THR A 132 12.66 15.16 -9.67
C THR A 132 11.65 15.24 -10.81
N ALA A 133 10.52 15.93 -10.61
CA ALA A 133 9.54 16.11 -11.69
C ALA A 133 10.11 16.90 -12.88
N CYS A 134 10.92 17.93 -12.63
CA CYS A 134 11.60 18.65 -13.72
C CYS A 134 12.59 17.76 -14.49
N THR A 135 13.37 16.93 -13.78
CA THR A 135 14.34 16.03 -14.41
C THR A 135 13.65 14.92 -15.21
N ASP A 136 12.55 14.37 -14.70
CA ASP A 136 11.73 13.39 -15.42
C ASP A 136 11.14 13.99 -16.70
N LEU A 137 10.52 15.17 -16.61
CA LEU A 137 9.96 15.86 -17.77
C LEU A 137 11.01 16.16 -18.84
N LEU A 138 12.20 16.64 -18.44
CA LEU A 138 13.29 16.86 -19.39
C LEU A 138 13.74 15.55 -20.05
N THR A 139 13.85 14.46 -19.28
CA THR A 139 14.21 13.14 -19.79
C THR A 139 13.18 12.63 -20.80
N VAL A 140 11.88 12.85 -20.53
CA VAL A 140 10.77 12.52 -21.44
C VAL A 140 10.82 13.36 -22.71
N TYR A 141 10.99 14.68 -22.62
CA TYR A 141 11.11 15.57 -23.77
C TYR A 141 12.26 15.19 -24.71
N ILE A 142 13.42 14.84 -24.13
CA ILE A 142 14.58 14.39 -24.88
C ILE A 142 14.36 12.99 -25.47
N SER A 143 13.72 12.07 -24.73
CA SER A 143 13.38 10.74 -25.23
C SER A 143 12.42 10.82 -26.43
N ASN A 144 11.42 11.70 -26.35
CA ASN A 144 10.49 11.95 -27.46
C ASN A 144 11.22 12.53 -28.68
N TRP A 145 12.18 13.43 -28.47
CA TRP A 145 13.02 13.95 -29.54
C TRP A 145 13.89 12.85 -30.19
N ALA A 146 14.47 11.95 -29.40
CA ALA A 146 15.29 10.85 -29.91
C ALA A 146 14.54 9.87 -30.83
N GLY A 147 13.21 10.01 -30.95
CA GLY A 147 12.38 9.27 -31.90
C GLY A 147 11.52 8.21 -31.24
N GLY A 148 10.82 8.56 -30.16
CA GLY A 148 9.83 7.71 -29.51
C GLY A 148 8.74 7.23 -30.48
N SER A 149 9.02 6.13 -31.16
CA SER A 149 8.09 5.27 -31.89
C SER A 149 8.82 3.97 -32.24
N GLU A 150 8.33 2.87 -31.66
CA GLU A 150 8.70 1.46 -31.88
C GLU A 150 9.98 0.93 -31.19
N GLY A 151 9.77 0.35 -29.99
CA GLY A 151 10.47 -0.89 -29.60
C GLY A 151 11.91 -0.79 -29.10
N ALA A 152 12.42 0.40 -28.80
CA ALA A 152 13.72 0.53 -28.16
C ALA A 152 13.62 0.17 -26.66
N VAL A 153 13.76 -1.12 -26.35
CA VAL A 153 14.09 -1.58 -25.00
C VAL A 153 15.44 -0.97 -24.65
N LYS A 154 15.45 0.05 -23.79
CA LYS A 154 16.69 0.60 -23.24
C LYS A 154 17.28 -0.46 -22.30
N THR A 155 18.55 -0.79 -22.48
CA THR A 155 19.29 -1.68 -21.60
C THR A 155 20.12 -0.82 -20.65
N VAL A 156 19.94 -0.99 -19.34
CA VAL A 156 20.77 -0.35 -18.33
C VAL A 156 22.21 -0.84 -18.50
N GLU A 157 23.15 0.07 -18.75
CA GLU A 157 24.58 -0.25 -18.84
C GLU A 157 25.13 -0.46 -17.42
N LEU A 158 25.55 -1.69 -17.11
CA LEU A 158 26.15 -2.02 -15.83
C LEU A 158 27.54 -1.38 -15.69
N ARG A 159 27.82 -0.80 -14.52
CA ARG A 159 29.08 -0.13 -14.19
C ARG A 159 29.56 -0.57 -12.82
N ALA A 160 30.87 -0.65 -12.64
CA ALA A 160 31.45 -1.02 -11.36
C ALA A 160 31.13 0.05 -10.29
N PRO A 161 30.60 -0.35 -9.11
CA PRO A 161 30.41 0.57 -7.99
C PRO A 161 31.75 0.89 -7.30
N ASP A 162 31.73 1.87 -6.39
CA ASP A 162 32.85 2.10 -5.49
C ASP A 162 33.05 0.90 -4.55
N ILE A 163 34.30 0.63 -4.21
CA ILE A 163 34.66 -0.54 -3.38
C ILE A 163 34.64 -0.15 -1.90
N ASN A 164 33.62 -0.61 -1.19
CA ASN A 164 33.47 -0.42 0.25
C ASN A 164 33.70 -1.74 1.02
N GLU A 165 34.37 -1.64 2.18
CA GLU A 165 34.44 -2.76 3.12
C GLU A 165 33.14 -2.85 3.93
N VAL A 166 32.86 -4.04 4.47
CA VAL A 166 31.72 -4.26 5.37
C VAL A 166 31.95 -3.48 6.67
N ASN A 167 30.94 -2.73 7.11
CA ASN A 167 30.98 -1.98 8.36
C ASN A 167 31.10 -2.90 9.58
N ASP A 168 31.73 -2.40 10.64
CA ASP A 168 31.76 -3.05 11.95
C ASP A 168 30.34 -3.00 12.56
N THR A 169 29.91 -4.06 13.27
CA THR A 169 28.55 -4.18 13.83
C THR A 169 28.54 -4.62 15.29
N LEU A 170 27.48 -4.27 16.01
CA LEU A 170 27.22 -4.82 17.34
C LEU A 170 26.52 -6.17 17.20
N THR A 171 26.78 -7.10 18.13
CA THR A 171 26.12 -8.41 18.17
C THR A 171 25.47 -8.65 19.53
N PHE A 172 24.36 -9.38 19.52
CA PHE A 172 23.73 -9.84 20.76
C PHE A 172 24.64 -10.87 21.46
N PRO A 173 25.00 -10.67 22.74
CA PRO A 173 25.75 -11.67 23.49
C PRO A 173 24.97 -12.98 23.64
N ASP A 174 25.67 -14.11 23.76
CA ASP A 174 25.00 -15.39 24.09
C ASP A 174 24.38 -15.37 25.50
N ASP A 175 24.98 -14.61 26.41
CA ASP A 175 24.57 -14.48 27.81
C ASP A 175 23.53 -13.35 27.99
N PRO A 176 22.36 -13.61 28.59
CA PRO A 176 21.28 -12.63 28.70
C PRO A 176 21.50 -11.58 29.81
N SER A 177 22.64 -11.56 30.50
CA SER A 177 22.83 -10.73 31.69
C SER A 177 22.66 -9.23 31.44
N LEU A 178 23.16 -8.73 30.30
CA LEU A 178 22.96 -7.34 29.91
C LEU A 178 21.47 -7.04 29.69
N PHE A 179 20.79 -7.86 28.88
CA PHE A 179 19.34 -7.75 28.64
C PHE A 179 18.54 -7.80 29.94
N GLN A 180 18.91 -8.71 30.85
CA GLN A 180 18.27 -8.87 32.17
C GLN A 180 18.36 -7.60 33.03
N SER A 181 19.46 -6.85 32.89
CA SER A 181 19.70 -5.65 33.68
C SER A 181 19.14 -4.37 33.06
N SER A 182 18.85 -4.37 31.75
CA SER A 182 18.44 -3.19 30.99
C SER A 182 16.98 -3.25 30.53
N ILE A 183 16.66 -4.13 29.58
CA ILE A 183 15.36 -4.17 28.87
C ILE A 183 14.34 -5.03 29.63
N TYR A 184 14.78 -6.18 30.16
CA TYR A 184 13.91 -7.14 30.81
C TYR A 184 13.04 -6.55 31.93
N PRO A 185 13.52 -5.64 32.81
CA PRO A 185 12.69 -5.02 33.85
C PRO A 185 11.46 -4.30 33.28
N VAL A 186 11.63 -3.54 32.19
CA VAL A 186 10.53 -2.83 31.51
C VAL A 186 9.51 -3.83 30.97
N LEU A 187 9.99 -4.88 30.30
CA LEU A 187 9.12 -5.92 29.74
C LEU A 187 8.35 -6.67 30.83
N THR A 188 8.96 -6.97 31.96
CA THR A 188 8.27 -7.64 33.07
C THR A 188 7.27 -6.74 33.79
N ASP A 189 7.59 -5.46 33.96
CA ASP A 189 6.73 -4.52 34.66
C ASP A 189 5.44 -4.23 33.87
N TYR A 190 5.56 -4.18 32.54
CA TYR A 190 4.47 -3.69 31.70
C TYR A 190 3.89 -4.69 30.71
N CYS A 191 4.63 -5.74 30.34
CA CYS A 191 4.19 -6.71 29.32
C CYS A 191 3.87 -8.10 29.89
N SER A 192 4.17 -8.38 31.17
CA SER A 192 4.08 -9.73 31.73
C SER A 192 2.67 -10.31 31.85
N GLU A 193 1.63 -9.47 31.88
CA GLU A 193 0.24 -9.95 31.89
C GLU A 193 -0.11 -10.73 30.62
N CYS A 194 0.48 -10.34 29.48
CA CYS A 194 0.20 -10.95 28.18
C CYS A 194 1.38 -11.73 27.60
N HIS A 195 2.63 -11.27 27.77
CA HIS A 195 3.81 -11.80 27.07
C HIS A 195 4.63 -12.79 27.90
N THR A 196 3.97 -13.59 28.75
CA THR A 196 4.58 -14.72 29.46
C THR A 196 4.29 -16.05 28.77
N SER A 197 4.94 -17.12 29.20
CA SER A 197 4.72 -18.49 28.68
C SER A 197 3.28 -19.00 28.81
N ASN A 198 2.44 -18.34 29.61
CA ASN A 198 1.03 -18.69 29.81
C ASN A 198 0.05 -17.71 29.12
N GLY A 199 0.58 -16.71 28.42
CA GLY A 199 -0.18 -15.73 27.66
C GLY A 199 -0.02 -15.93 26.16
N GLN A 200 0.31 -14.86 25.44
CA GLN A 200 0.48 -14.82 24.00
C GLN A 200 1.95 -14.63 23.57
N THR A 201 2.28 -15.17 22.40
CA THR A 201 3.59 -14.95 21.77
C THR A 201 3.71 -13.53 21.20
N PRO A 202 4.92 -12.94 21.19
CA PRO A 202 6.19 -13.51 21.64
C PRO A 202 6.33 -13.47 23.18
N TYR A 203 7.08 -14.41 23.75
CA TYR A 203 7.24 -14.55 25.22
C TYR A 203 8.32 -13.62 25.80
N ILE A 204 8.32 -12.35 25.38
CA ILE A 204 9.34 -11.34 25.72
C ILE A 204 9.37 -10.95 27.20
N ALA A 205 8.33 -11.28 27.97
CA ALA A 205 8.25 -11.09 29.42
C ALA A 205 8.18 -12.43 30.18
N SER A 206 8.68 -13.52 29.59
CA SER A 206 8.77 -14.84 30.23
C SER A 206 9.50 -14.77 31.57
N THR A 207 9.07 -15.56 32.55
CA THR A 207 9.79 -15.71 33.83
C THR A 207 11.15 -16.39 33.69
N ASP A 208 11.39 -17.07 32.56
CA ASP A 208 12.72 -17.53 32.16
C ASP A 208 13.39 -16.46 31.30
N VAL A 209 14.44 -15.82 31.84
CA VAL A 209 15.15 -14.69 31.21
C VAL A 209 15.76 -15.09 29.87
N GLN A 210 16.27 -16.32 29.74
CA GLN A 210 16.85 -16.77 28.47
C GLN A 210 15.78 -16.83 27.39
N THR A 211 14.62 -17.43 27.69
CA THR A 211 13.47 -17.44 26.78
C THR A 211 13.01 -16.04 26.41
N ALA A 212 12.90 -15.13 27.38
CA ALA A 212 12.52 -13.74 27.14
C ALA A 212 13.53 -13.03 26.21
N TYR A 213 14.82 -13.25 26.45
CA TYR A 213 15.90 -12.67 25.66
C TYR A 213 15.88 -13.18 24.22
N ASP A 214 15.80 -14.50 24.02
CA ASP A 214 15.78 -15.10 22.69
C ASP A 214 14.56 -14.67 21.87
N GLN A 215 13.42 -14.42 22.53
CA GLN A 215 12.21 -13.89 21.88
C GLN A 215 12.27 -12.37 21.64
N ALA A 216 13.10 -11.63 22.37
CA ALA A 216 13.26 -10.18 22.22
C ALA A 216 14.31 -9.79 21.16
N LYS A 217 15.34 -10.61 20.93
CA LYS A 217 16.45 -10.33 19.98
C LYS A 217 15.96 -9.84 18.62
N SER A 218 14.99 -10.52 18.01
CA SER A 218 14.47 -10.16 16.68
C SER A 218 13.53 -8.94 16.68
N ARG A 219 13.43 -8.22 17.80
CA ARG A 219 12.54 -7.05 18.02
C ARG A 219 13.30 -5.83 18.56
N ILE A 220 14.61 -5.96 18.69
CA ILE A 220 15.52 -4.90 19.13
C ILE A 220 16.46 -4.65 17.96
N ASP A 221 16.54 -3.41 17.48
CA ASP A 221 17.58 -2.98 16.57
C ASP A 221 18.79 -2.48 17.39
N LEU A 222 19.96 -3.07 17.15
CA LEU A 222 21.20 -2.66 17.84
C LEU A 222 21.75 -1.32 17.36
N ASN A 223 21.15 -0.77 16.29
CA ASN A 223 21.49 0.54 15.75
C ASN A 223 20.76 1.70 16.45
N ASP A 224 19.78 1.43 17.32
CA ASP A 224 19.09 2.42 18.17
C ASP A 224 20.01 2.99 19.27
N ARG A 225 21.21 3.47 18.91
CA ARG A 225 22.26 3.93 19.83
C ARG A 225 22.02 5.39 20.24
N ALA A 226 22.26 5.68 21.52
CA ALA A 226 22.28 7.05 22.02
C ALA A 226 23.68 7.67 21.90
N PRO A 227 23.80 8.97 21.58
CA PRO A 227 22.73 9.94 21.30
C PRO A 227 22.31 10.04 19.82
N GLU A 228 22.78 9.12 18.97
CA GLU A 228 22.61 9.20 17.52
C GLU A 228 21.16 9.05 17.05
N VAL A 229 20.40 8.13 17.67
CA VAL A 229 19.02 7.82 17.29
C VAL A 229 18.03 8.49 18.26
N SER A 230 17.12 9.29 17.69
CA SER A 230 16.04 9.94 18.43
C SER A 230 14.82 9.02 18.54
N LEU A 231 13.80 9.41 19.32
CA LEU A 231 12.57 8.62 19.42
C LEU A 231 11.88 8.45 18.06
N ASP A 232 11.92 9.48 17.22
CA ASP A 232 11.24 9.49 15.92
C ASP A 232 11.94 8.55 14.92
N ASP A 233 13.24 8.31 15.11
CA ASP A 233 14.07 7.50 14.21
C ASP A 233 14.27 6.05 14.71
N ALA A 234 13.81 5.73 15.93
CA ALA A 234 14.02 4.40 16.51
C ALA A 234 13.24 3.30 15.78
N SER A 235 13.93 2.22 15.43
CA SER A 235 13.40 1.11 14.61
C SER A 235 13.14 -0.18 15.41
N SER A 236 13.53 -0.25 16.68
CA SER A 236 13.21 -1.40 17.53
C SER A 236 11.69 -1.59 17.61
N ARG A 237 11.20 -2.76 17.17
CA ARG A 237 9.76 -3.09 17.20
C ARG A 237 9.12 -2.95 18.59
N LEU A 238 9.89 -3.12 19.66
CA LEU A 238 9.41 -2.88 21.04
C LEU A 238 9.05 -1.39 21.29
N VAL A 239 9.71 -0.46 20.60
CA VAL A 239 9.46 0.99 20.65
C VAL A 239 8.32 1.35 19.69
N GLU A 240 8.37 0.90 18.43
CA GLU A 240 7.34 1.18 17.42
C GLU A 240 5.95 0.75 17.86
N ARG A 241 5.81 -0.44 18.49
CA ARG A 241 4.52 -0.92 18.98
C ARG A 241 3.88 0.04 19.99
N LEU A 242 4.70 0.72 20.79
CA LEU A 242 4.22 1.70 21.76
C LEU A 242 3.97 3.04 21.07
N ARG A 243 4.90 3.50 20.23
CA ARG A 243 4.86 4.80 19.56
C ARG A 243 3.76 4.90 18.50
N ASP A 244 3.71 3.93 17.60
CA ASP A 244 2.93 3.98 16.37
C ASP A 244 1.63 3.17 16.50
N ASP A 245 1.70 1.96 17.07
CA ASP A 245 0.54 1.06 17.16
C ASP A 245 -0.32 1.32 18.41
N SER A 246 0.09 2.26 19.29
CA SER A 246 -0.57 2.56 20.56
C SER A 246 -0.86 1.32 21.42
N HIS A 247 0.04 0.33 21.40
CA HIS A 247 -0.20 -0.99 21.97
C HIS A 247 -0.05 -1.01 23.49
N ASN A 248 -1.17 -0.90 24.22
CA ASN A 248 -1.23 -1.01 25.70
C ASN A 248 -0.25 -0.05 26.40
N CYS A 249 -0.26 1.21 25.98
CA CYS A 249 0.57 2.26 26.55
C CYS A 249 0.31 2.46 28.05
N TRP A 250 1.36 2.83 28.78
CA TRP A 250 1.34 2.95 30.23
C TRP A 250 0.90 4.36 30.62
N ASP A 251 0.10 4.46 31.68
CA ASP A 251 -0.51 5.72 32.12
C ASP A 251 -1.26 6.51 31.01
N ASN A 252 -1.67 5.81 29.94
CA ASN A 252 -2.24 6.37 28.70
C ASN A 252 -1.31 7.37 27.97
N ASP A 253 0.01 7.21 28.08
CA ASP A 253 1.00 8.02 27.37
C ASP A 253 1.94 7.14 26.54
N CYS A 254 1.62 7.00 25.25
CA CYS A 254 2.37 6.18 24.31
C CYS A 254 3.77 6.75 23.98
N VAL A 255 3.90 8.08 24.02
CA VAL A 255 5.18 8.77 23.79
C VAL A 255 6.10 8.51 24.97
N GLU A 256 5.62 8.68 26.20
CA GLU A 256 6.45 8.39 27.38
C GLU A 256 6.78 6.89 27.48
N SER A 257 5.83 6.01 27.16
CA SER A 257 6.07 4.56 27.15
C SER A 257 7.18 4.16 26.17
N SER A 258 7.14 4.71 24.96
CA SER A 258 8.15 4.45 23.93
C SER A 258 9.51 5.06 24.28
N ILE A 259 9.56 6.24 24.92
CA ILE A 259 10.80 6.83 25.46
C ILE A 259 11.45 5.90 26.50
N VAL A 260 10.66 5.37 27.44
CA VAL A 260 11.17 4.47 28.49
C VAL A 260 11.72 3.18 27.87
N MET A 261 11.03 2.60 26.89
CA MET A 261 11.50 1.40 26.19
C MET A 261 12.78 1.68 25.39
N LEU A 262 12.82 2.78 24.64
CA LEU A 262 13.99 3.17 23.85
C LEU A 262 15.20 3.43 24.76
N ALA A 263 15.01 4.11 25.88
CA ALA A 263 16.10 4.34 26.84
C ALA A 263 16.66 3.03 27.41
N ALA A 264 15.82 2.02 27.65
CA ALA A 264 16.27 0.70 28.10
C ALA A 264 17.10 -0.02 27.02
N ILE A 265 16.69 0.09 25.76
CA ILE A 265 17.42 -0.44 24.60
C ILE A 265 18.74 0.30 24.38
N GLN A 266 18.75 1.62 24.45
CA GLN A 266 19.96 2.44 24.34
C GLN A 266 20.99 2.13 25.43
N ASN A 267 20.53 1.87 26.67
CA ASN A 267 21.40 1.41 27.75
C ASN A 267 21.97 0.02 27.46
N PHE A 268 21.13 -0.90 26.97
CA PHE A 268 21.58 -2.23 26.55
C PHE A 268 22.68 -2.14 25.49
N ILE A 269 22.46 -1.35 24.44
CA ILE A 269 23.40 -1.14 23.33
C ILE A 269 24.70 -0.50 23.83
N SER A 270 24.62 0.51 24.69
CA SER A 270 25.79 1.17 25.27
C SER A 270 26.69 0.20 26.05
N ASP A 271 26.09 -0.78 26.73
CA ASP A 271 26.82 -1.80 27.48
C ASP A 271 27.40 -2.92 26.60
N LEU A 272 26.99 -3.05 25.33
CA LEU A 272 27.61 -3.97 24.37
C LEU A 272 29.03 -3.56 23.97
N GLY A 273 29.35 -2.26 24.06
CA GLY A 273 30.66 -1.71 23.72
C GLY A 273 30.70 -1.08 22.33
N GLU A 274 31.84 -1.22 21.65
CA GLU A 274 32.01 -0.71 20.29
C GLU A 274 31.74 -1.80 19.25
N PRO A 275 31.22 -1.44 18.06
CA PRO A 275 31.03 -2.38 16.96
C PRO A 275 32.30 -3.20 16.69
N GLU A 276 32.14 -4.51 16.53
CA GLU A 276 33.23 -5.41 16.17
C GLU A 276 33.25 -5.66 14.66
N PRO A 277 34.43 -5.88 14.06
CA PRO A 277 34.51 -6.25 12.66
C PRO A 277 33.84 -7.60 12.42
N ILE A 278 33.30 -7.75 11.21
CA ILE A 278 32.69 -9.00 10.79
C ILE A 278 33.65 -10.19 11.01
N PRO A 279 33.16 -11.37 11.49
CA PRO A 279 34.05 -12.47 11.85
C PRO A 279 34.97 -12.85 10.68
N ALA A 280 36.27 -12.89 10.95
CA ALA A 280 37.30 -13.06 9.91
C ALA A 280 37.26 -14.42 9.18
N ASN A 281 36.45 -15.38 9.66
CA ASN A 281 36.20 -16.64 8.97
C ASN A 281 35.14 -16.53 7.87
N LEU A 282 34.31 -15.48 7.85
CA LEU A 282 33.30 -15.29 6.82
C LEU A 282 33.97 -14.93 5.49
N VAL A 283 33.55 -15.62 4.44
CA VAL A 283 33.92 -15.27 3.07
C VAL A 283 32.93 -14.22 2.57
N THR A 284 33.35 -12.96 2.47
CA THR A 284 32.46 -11.83 2.20
C THR A 284 32.73 -11.17 0.85
N SER A 285 31.66 -10.71 0.19
CA SER A 285 31.78 -9.73 -0.90
C SER A 285 32.18 -8.36 -0.36
N LYS A 286 32.41 -7.40 -1.26
CA LYS A 286 32.40 -5.98 -0.91
C LYS A 286 30.97 -5.51 -0.61
N ALA A 287 30.87 -4.42 0.13
CA ALA A 287 29.62 -3.89 0.63
C ALA A 287 29.08 -2.77 -0.27
N LEU A 288 27.76 -2.57 -0.27
CA LEU A 288 27.07 -1.57 -1.10
C LEU A 288 25.92 -0.94 -0.34
N ASN A 289 25.69 0.34 -0.55
CA ASN A 289 24.46 1.03 -0.18
C ASN A 289 23.50 1.12 -1.38
N LEU A 290 22.19 1.06 -1.13
CA LEU A 290 21.18 1.05 -2.20
C LEU A 290 21.21 2.33 -3.05
N VAL A 291 21.20 3.50 -2.42
CA VAL A 291 21.07 4.79 -3.09
C VAL A 291 22.40 5.28 -3.67
N ASN A 292 23.49 5.07 -2.94
CA ASN A 292 24.81 5.59 -3.31
C ASN A 292 25.51 4.72 -4.36
N ASP A 293 25.38 3.39 -4.25
CA ASP A 293 26.11 2.45 -5.11
C ASP A 293 25.21 1.73 -6.13
N GLY A 294 23.89 1.81 -5.97
CA GLY A 294 22.94 1.15 -6.86
C GLY A 294 22.74 1.86 -8.19
N LEU A 295 22.73 1.08 -9.26
CA LEU A 295 22.40 1.59 -10.60
C LEU A 295 20.89 1.52 -10.82
N LEU A 296 20.24 2.66 -11.06
CA LEU A 296 18.81 2.68 -11.35
C LEU A 296 18.48 1.76 -12.53
N ALA A 297 17.68 0.74 -12.24
CA ALA A 297 17.26 -0.27 -13.20
C ALA A 297 15.97 0.13 -13.96
N ASN A 298 15.37 1.27 -13.61
CA ASN A 298 14.12 1.79 -14.16
C ASN A 298 14.19 2.28 -15.63
N ALA A 299 15.33 2.11 -16.31
CA ALA A 299 15.50 2.63 -17.65
C ALA A 299 14.98 1.66 -18.72
N GLY A 300 13.70 1.80 -19.06
CA GLY A 300 13.09 1.29 -20.30
C GLY A 300 12.47 -0.12 -20.23
N GLY A 301 11.88 -0.53 -21.35
CA GLY A 301 11.19 -1.81 -21.51
C GLY A 301 9.66 -1.73 -21.39
N ARG A 302 9.14 -0.73 -20.66
CA ARG A 302 7.69 -0.44 -20.64
C ARG A 302 7.25 0.17 -21.97
N TYR A 303 6.09 -0.24 -22.45
CA TYR A 303 5.33 0.45 -23.47
C TYR A 303 4.62 1.65 -22.84
N GLU A 304 5.13 2.83 -23.13
CA GLU A 304 4.61 4.12 -22.64
C GLU A 304 4.18 5.04 -23.79
N ASP A 305 4.30 4.57 -25.03
CA ASP A 305 3.71 5.25 -26.18
C ASP A 305 2.22 5.46 -25.89
N ASN A 306 1.69 6.61 -26.31
CA ASN A 306 0.30 7.03 -26.08
C ASN A 306 -0.08 7.36 -24.63
N ALA A 307 0.83 7.29 -23.65
CA ALA A 307 0.57 7.79 -22.30
C ALA A 307 0.37 9.33 -22.34
N ILE A 308 -0.79 9.78 -21.87
CA ILE A 308 -1.19 11.20 -21.86
C ILE A 308 -1.30 11.78 -20.45
N ALA A 309 -1.23 10.93 -19.43
CA ALA A 309 -1.02 11.27 -18.03
C ALA A 309 -0.24 10.13 -17.38
N LEU A 310 0.83 10.44 -16.63
CA LEU A 310 1.69 9.45 -15.98
C LEU A 310 2.05 9.92 -14.58
N TYR A 311 1.80 9.08 -13.59
CA TYR A 311 2.12 9.30 -12.19
C TYR A 311 2.92 8.11 -11.68
N GLU A 312 4.22 8.31 -11.52
CA GLU A 312 5.10 7.33 -10.88
C GLU A 312 5.36 7.69 -9.41
N PHE A 313 4.81 8.80 -8.91
CA PHE A 313 4.92 9.22 -7.50
C PHE A 313 6.38 9.38 -7.00
N LYS A 314 7.29 9.76 -7.91
CA LYS A 314 8.72 9.99 -7.63
C LYS A 314 9.03 11.22 -6.76
N ALA A 315 8.05 12.11 -6.56
CA ALA A 315 8.27 13.30 -5.76
C ALA A 315 8.55 12.97 -4.28
N GLY A 316 7.91 11.93 -3.73
CA GLY A 316 8.18 11.39 -2.39
C GLY A 316 7.79 12.29 -1.23
N GLU A 317 7.48 13.57 -1.48
CA GLU A 317 7.12 14.55 -0.46
C GLU A 317 6.18 15.65 -1.00
N GLY A 318 5.60 16.40 -0.08
CA GLY A 318 4.71 17.52 -0.39
C GLY A 318 3.31 17.09 -0.86
N PRO A 319 2.46 18.07 -1.22
CA PRO A 319 1.04 17.82 -1.49
C PRO A 319 0.74 17.57 -2.97
N THR A 320 1.73 17.32 -3.82
CA THR A 320 1.53 17.27 -5.29
C THR A 320 2.15 16.01 -5.90
N ALA A 321 1.33 15.19 -6.55
CA ALA A 321 1.80 14.18 -7.48
C ALA A 321 1.85 14.78 -8.90
N PHE A 322 3.04 14.76 -9.51
CA PHE A 322 3.27 15.40 -10.80
C PHE A 322 2.96 14.47 -11.96
N ASP A 323 2.29 15.01 -12.98
CA ASP A 323 2.12 14.34 -14.27
C ASP A 323 3.41 14.47 -15.09
N THR A 324 4.13 13.35 -15.24
CA THR A 324 5.40 13.27 -15.95
C THR A 324 5.27 12.73 -17.37
N SER A 325 4.04 12.58 -17.91
CA SER A 325 3.81 12.08 -19.29
C SER A 325 4.45 12.94 -20.39
N GLY A 326 4.80 14.18 -20.07
CA GLY A 326 5.29 15.14 -21.05
C GLY A 326 4.21 15.72 -21.97
N VAL A 327 2.92 15.41 -21.73
CA VAL A 327 1.80 15.93 -22.52
C VAL A 327 1.15 17.12 -21.83
N SER A 328 1.21 18.29 -22.48
CA SER A 328 0.65 19.55 -21.95
C SER A 328 -0.88 19.68 -22.13
N PRO A 329 -1.61 20.32 -21.20
CA PRO A 329 -1.14 20.77 -19.89
C PRO A 329 -0.87 19.59 -18.94
N PRO A 330 0.14 19.68 -18.05
CA PRO A 330 0.35 18.66 -17.01
C PRO A 330 -0.87 18.54 -16.11
N LEU A 331 -1.38 17.31 -15.93
CA LEU A 331 -2.50 17.02 -15.03
C LEU A 331 -1.97 16.69 -13.63
N ASN A 332 -1.36 17.64 -12.93
CA ASN A 332 -0.87 17.37 -11.57
C ASN A 332 -2.04 17.08 -10.61
N LEU A 333 -1.85 16.15 -9.67
CA LEU A 333 -2.83 15.78 -8.65
C LEU A 333 -2.45 16.42 -7.32
N THR A 334 -3.42 17.03 -6.65
CA THR A 334 -3.26 17.55 -5.28
C THR A 334 -3.65 16.46 -4.29
N LEU A 335 -2.74 16.14 -3.38
CA LEU A 335 -2.93 15.18 -2.28
C LEU A 335 -3.65 15.87 -1.11
N SER A 336 -4.64 15.21 -0.53
CA SER A 336 -5.42 15.71 0.61
C SER A 336 -6.02 14.58 1.46
N GLY A 337 -6.36 14.87 2.71
CA GLY A 337 -6.90 13.85 3.64
C GLY A 337 -5.81 12.96 4.22
N ASN A 338 -6.18 11.74 4.60
CA ASN A 338 -5.28 10.70 5.07
C ASN A 338 -4.53 10.07 3.89
N VAL A 339 -3.48 10.75 3.44
CA VAL A 339 -2.63 10.33 2.31
C VAL A 339 -1.17 10.37 2.71
N GLY A 340 -0.45 9.29 2.43
CA GLY A 340 0.99 9.14 2.69
C GLY A 340 1.77 8.89 1.41
N TRP A 341 3.08 9.16 1.43
CA TRP A 341 4.01 8.70 0.40
C TRP A 341 4.53 7.31 0.77
N VAL A 342 4.77 6.48 -0.24
CA VAL A 342 5.33 5.13 -0.05
C VAL A 342 6.77 5.11 -0.55
N GLY A 343 7.69 4.60 0.28
CA GLY A 343 9.10 4.37 -0.05
C GLY A 343 9.24 3.47 -1.28
N GLY A 344 10.22 3.75 -2.14
CA GLY A 344 10.32 3.10 -3.45
C GLY A 344 9.31 3.58 -4.50
N TRP A 345 8.72 4.77 -4.29
CA TRP A 345 7.71 5.46 -5.10
C TRP A 345 6.28 4.94 -4.92
N GLY A 346 5.35 5.84 -4.65
CA GLY A 346 3.92 5.55 -4.53
C GLY A 346 3.22 6.52 -3.59
N VAL A 347 1.89 6.41 -3.53
CA VAL A 347 1.06 7.07 -2.53
C VAL A 347 0.09 6.07 -1.91
N GLU A 348 -0.17 6.22 -0.62
CA GLU A 348 -1.10 5.42 0.16
C GLU A 348 -2.29 6.27 0.58
N PHE A 349 -3.49 5.70 0.49
CA PHE A 349 -4.75 6.31 0.88
C PHE A 349 -5.32 5.53 2.06
N GLY A 350 -5.57 6.23 3.17
CA GLY A 350 -6.14 5.64 4.38
C GLY A 350 -7.56 6.14 4.68
N PRO A 351 -8.23 5.52 5.68
CA PRO A 351 -9.57 5.91 6.10
C PRO A 351 -9.58 7.29 6.77
N ALA A 352 -10.78 7.85 6.93
CA ALA A 352 -10.95 9.01 7.80
C ALA A 352 -10.67 8.63 9.26
N PHE A 353 -10.03 9.51 10.02
CA PHE A 353 -9.77 9.30 11.44
C PHE A 353 -9.84 10.60 12.23
N GLU A 354 -10.06 10.48 13.53
CA GLU A 354 -10.01 11.60 14.48
C GLU A 354 -8.62 11.64 15.13
N THR A 355 -7.97 12.80 15.11
CA THR A 355 -6.70 13.02 15.81
C THR A 355 -6.93 13.20 17.31
N ASP A 356 -5.87 13.07 18.12
CA ASP A 356 -5.95 13.22 19.59
C ASP A 356 -6.47 14.59 20.06
N ASP A 357 -6.32 15.63 19.24
CA ASP A 357 -6.85 16.98 19.50
C ASP A 357 -8.30 17.18 19.03
N GLY A 358 -8.94 16.11 18.55
CA GLY A 358 -10.35 16.07 18.11
C GLY A 358 -10.58 16.60 16.70
N ALA A 359 -9.53 16.72 15.87
CA ALA A 359 -9.68 17.12 14.47
C ALA A 359 -9.99 15.91 13.58
N MET A 360 -11.01 16.05 12.73
CA MET A 360 -11.34 15.01 11.75
C MET A 360 -10.47 15.15 10.51
N ILE A 361 -9.60 14.16 10.27
CA ILE A 361 -8.91 13.97 9.00
C ILE A 361 -9.81 13.11 8.09
N ARG A 362 -10.12 13.62 6.90
CA ARG A 362 -10.92 12.89 5.90
C ARG A 362 -10.09 11.74 5.31
N ALA A 363 -10.76 10.75 4.73
CA ALA A 363 -10.10 9.71 3.95
C ALA A 363 -9.22 10.31 2.84
N GLY A 364 -8.16 9.59 2.49
CA GLY A 364 -7.19 10.02 1.49
C GLY A 364 -7.81 10.30 0.12
N LYS A 365 -7.27 11.30 -0.59
CA LYS A 365 -7.66 11.62 -1.95
C LYS A 365 -6.55 12.35 -2.70
N ALA A 366 -6.31 11.96 -3.95
CA ALA A 366 -5.48 12.72 -4.89
C ALA A 366 -6.35 13.22 -6.06
N GLN A 367 -6.38 14.53 -6.33
CA GLN A 367 -7.31 15.11 -7.29
C GLN A 367 -6.67 16.14 -8.22
N GLY A 368 -6.92 15.99 -9.52
CA GLY A 368 -6.56 16.96 -10.55
C GLY A 368 -7.55 18.11 -10.67
N SER A 369 -7.13 19.23 -11.29
CA SER A 369 -8.04 20.32 -11.60
C SER A 369 -8.98 19.95 -12.76
N THR A 370 -10.22 20.40 -12.76
CA THR A 370 -11.15 20.17 -13.88
C THR A 370 -10.68 20.83 -15.18
N ALA A 371 -9.86 21.89 -15.09
CA ALA A 371 -9.27 22.55 -16.24
C ALA A 371 -8.21 21.68 -16.92
N ASP A 372 -7.31 21.07 -16.14
CA ASP A 372 -6.25 20.21 -16.66
C ASP A 372 -6.80 18.82 -17.03
N SER A 373 -7.78 18.30 -16.28
CA SER A 373 -8.43 17.00 -16.58
C SER A 373 -9.15 17.00 -17.92
N ARG A 374 -9.53 18.17 -18.45
CA ARG A 374 -10.06 18.34 -19.82
C ARG A 374 -9.15 17.77 -20.90
N LYS A 375 -7.83 17.67 -20.63
CA LYS A 375 -6.87 16.98 -21.49
C LYS A 375 -7.33 15.55 -21.79
N LEU A 376 -7.78 14.81 -20.78
CA LEU A 376 -8.26 13.44 -20.92
C LEU A 376 -9.45 13.38 -21.87
N HIS A 377 -10.50 14.18 -21.61
CA HIS A 377 -11.64 14.25 -22.54
C HIS A 377 -11.19 14.54 -23.98
N THR A 378 -10.34 15.56 -24.17
CA THR A 378 -9.92 16.00 -25.51
C THR A 378 -9.18 14.91 -26.28
N LEU A 379 -8.24 14.21 -25.63
CA LEU A 379 -7.39 13.22 -26.28
C LEU A 379 -8.09 11.86 -26.42
N LEU A 380 -8.84 11.44 -25.40
CA LEU A 380 -9.53 10.14 -25.40
C LEU A 380 -10.76 10.13 -26.33
N THR A 381 -11.53 11.22 -26.38
CA THR A 381 -12.66 11.30 -27.35
C THR A 381 -12.19 11.45 -28.79
N ALA A 382 -10.99 12.00 -29.01
CA ALA A 382 -10.39 12.10 -30.34
C ALA A 382 -9.86 10.76 -30.86
N SER A 383 -9.31 9.90 -29.99
CA SER A 383 -8.91 8.54 -30.36
C SER A 383 -10.09 7.58 -30.45
N GLY A 384 -11.10 7.76 -29.58
CA GLY A 384 -12.27 6.89 -29.46
C GLY A 384 -12.02 5.62 -28.64
N GLU A 385 -10.81 5.46 -28.11
CA GLU A 385 -10.30 4.32 -27.35
C GLU A 385 -9.27 4.79 -26.33
N TYR A 386 -9.06 4.01 -25.27
CA TYR A 386 -8.11 4.34 -24.22
C TYR A 386 -7.73 3.13 -23.38
N ALA A 387 -6.68 3.28 -22.57
CA ALA A 387 -6.34 2.37 -21.50
C ALA A 387 -6.08 3.12 -20.19
N ILE A 388 -6.47 2.52 -19.07
CA ILE A 388 -6.06 2.92 -17.73
C ILE A 388 -5.16 1.81 -17.23
N GLU A 389 -3.89 2.13 -16.95
CA GLU A 389 -2.93 1.20 -16.37
C GLU A 389 -2.59 1.66 -14.95
N ALA A 390 -2.71 0.78 -13.97
CA ALA A 390 -2.39 1.09 -12.58
C ALA A 390 -1.65 -0.07 -11.92
N TRP A 391 -0.73 0.26 -11.03
CA TRP A 391 -0.14 -0.67 -10.08
C TRP A 391 -0.65 -0.34 -8.68
N VAL A 392 -1.44 -1.25 -8.12
CA VAL A 392 -2.23 -1.01 -6.91
C VAL A 392 -1.98 -2.08 -5.86
N VAL A 393 -2.07 -1.70 -4.59
CA VAL A 393 -2.08 -2.59 -3.44
C VAL A 393 -3.38 -2.30 -2.68
N PRO A 394 -4.47 -3.06 -2.89
CA PRO A 394 -5.67 -2.94 -2.07
C PRO A 394 -5.33 -3.14 -0.59
N GLY A 395 -5.80 -2.26 0.28
CA GLY A 395 -5.52 -2.35 1.73
C GLY A 395 -6.15 -3.59 2.37
N ASN A 396 -7.26 -4.06 1.81
CA ASN A 396 -7.93 -5.30 2.18
C ASN A 396 -8.84 -5.78 1.04
N ILE A 397 -9.45 -6.95 1.21
CA ILE A 397 -10.32 -7.62 0.22
C ILE A 397 -11.83 -7.47 0.52
N THR A 398 -12.20 -6.60 1.45
CA THR A 398 -13.57 -6.44 1.98
C THR A 398 -14.19 -5.07 1.66
N GLN A 399 -13.49 -4.22 0.92
CA GLN A 399 -13.99 -2.89 0.53
C GLN A 399 -15.08 -3.00 -0.53
N GLU A 400 -16.15 -2.21 -0.40
CA GLU A 400 -17.27 -2.12 -1.35
C GLU A 400 -17.45 -0.65 -1.77
N ASP A 401 -18.03 -0.39 -2.95
CA ASP A 401 -18.20 0.97 -3.50
C ASP A 401 -16.92 1.83 -3.41
N SER A 402 -15.74 1.24 -3.65
CA SER A 402 -14.47 1.88 -3.34
C SER A 402 -13.73 2.31 -4.60
N ARG A 403 -13.37 3.59 -4.71
CA ARG A 403 -12.90 4.22 -5.96
C ARG A 403 -11.37 4.28 -6.01
N ILE A 404 -10.76 3.42 -6.81
CA ILE A 404 -9.31 3.41 -7.02
C ILE A 404 -8.91 4.59 -7.92
N VAL A 405 -9.52 4.70 -9.10
CA VAL A 405 -9.31 5.78 -10.07
C VAL A 405 -10.64 6.18 -10.69
N THR A 406 -11.01 7.46 -10.64
CA THR A 406 -12.27 7.94 -11.24
C THR A 406 -12.07 9.23 -12.03
N TYR A 407 -12.75 9.35 -13.17
CA TYR A 407 -12.86 10.58 -13.94
C TYR A 407 -14.33 11.02 -13.94
N SER A 408 -14.70 11.79 -12.92
CA SER A 408 -16.08 12.04 -12.53
C SER A 408 -16.31 13.46 -12.00
N GLY A 409 -17.58 13.81 -11.85
CA GLY A 409 -18.03 15.02 -11.15
C GLY A 409 -18.87 14.73 -9.90
N SER A 410 -19.29 13.48 -9.70
CA SER A 410 -19.93 12.96 -8.48
C SER A 410 -20.04 11.43 -8.55
N SER A 411 -20.43 10.80 -7.45
CA SER A 411 -20.74 9.37 -7.35
C SER A 411 -21.80 8.85 -8.33
N THR A 412 -22.55 9.71 -9.03
CA THR A 412 -23.53 9.27 -10.05
C THR A 412 -23.29 9.89 -11.42
N ALA A 413 -22.28 10.74 -11.58
CA ALA A 413 -21.95 11.44 -12.82
C ALA A 413 -20.47 11.27 -13.15
N ARG A 414 -20.17 10.39 -14.10
CA ARG A 414 -18.81 9.96 -14.43
C ARG A 414 -18.63 9.69 -15.92
N ASN A 415 -17.37 9.76 -16.37
CA ASN A 415 -16.96 9.20 -17.65
C ASN A 415 -16.44 7.78 -17.47
N PHE A 416 -15.60 7.56 -16.45
CA PHE A 416 -15.19 6.22 -16.04
C PHE A 416 -14.85 6.16 -14.55
N THR A 417 -14.85 4.95 -13.99
CA THR A 417 -14.31 4.61 -12.67
C THR A 417 -13.76 3.19 -12.70
N LEU A 418 -12.49 3.02 -12.29
CA LEU A 418 -11.93 1.76 -11.81
C LEU A 418 -12.11 1.71 -10.29
N GLY A 419 -12.78 0.69 -9.79
CA GLY A 419 -13.07 0.50 -8.38
C GLY A 419 -12.83 -0.92 -7.89
N GLN A 420 -13.11 -1.12 -6.61
CA GLN A 420 -13.10 -2.40 -5.93
C GLN A 420 -14.50 -2.69 -5.36
N ASP A 421 -14.95 -3.91 -5.57
CA ASP A 421 -16.11 -4.50 -4.90
C ASP A 421 -15.71 -5.86 -4.32
N MET A 422 -15.53 -5.92 -3.00
CA MET A 422 -14.92 -7.01 -2.26
C MET A 422 -13.62 -7.52 -2.92
N GLN A 423 -13.66 -8.71 -3.52
CA GLN A 423 -12.52 -9.37 -4.16
C GLN A 423 -12.56 -9.28 -5.69
N SER A 424 -13.33 -8.34 -6.23
CA SER A 424 -13.47 -8.07 -7.65
C SER A 424 -13.01 -6.65 -7.96
N TYR A 425 -12.35 -6.49 -9.11
CA TYR A 425 -12.25 -5.18 -9.76
C TYR A 425 -13.56 -4.87 -10.46
N GLU A 426 -14.02 -3.62 -10.33
CA GLU A 426 -15.19 -3.08 -11.02
C GLU A 426 -14.80 -1.96 -11.98
N PHE A 427 -15.49 -1.88 -13.13
CA PHE A 427 -15.33 -0.80 -14.08
C PHE A 427 -16.66 -0.21 -14.53
N LEU A 428 -16.87 1.05 -14.15
CA LEU A 428 -18.03 1.85 -14.53
C LEU A 428 -17.63 2.80 -15.65
N HIS A 429 -18.45 2.90 -16.69
CA HIS A 429 -18.06 3.57 -17.92
C HIS A 429 -19.25 4.22 -18.62
N ARG A 430 -19.08 5.44 -19.13
CA ARG A 430 -20.07 6.13 -19.96
C ARG A 430 -19.74 5.94 -21.43
N SER A 431 -20.72 5.51 -22.23
CA SER A 431 -20.67 5.51 -23.70
C SER A 431 -22.08 5.66 -24.26
N THR A 432 -22.21 5.78 -25.57
CA THR A 432 -23.53 5.78 -26.24
C THR A 432 -24.37 4.50 -26.03
N THR A 433 -23.81 3.47 -25.41
CA THR A 433 -24.43 2.14 -25.23
C THR A 433 -24.38 1.62 -23.79
N THR A 434 -23.76 2.34 -22.86
CA THR A 434 -23.59 1.93 -21.45
C THR A 434 -24.27 2.95 -20.52
N ASP A 435 -24.86 2.47 -19.41
CA ASP A 435 -25.15 3.35 -18.28
C ASP A 435 -23.86 3.58 -17.49
N GLN A 436 -23.54 4.85 -17.22
CA GLN A 436 -22.34 5.23 -16.49
C GLN A 436 -22.26 4.67 -15.05
N ASN A 437 -23.35 4.12 -14.52
CA ASN A 437 -23.42 3.53 -13.20
C ASN A 437 -23.67 2.01 -13.20
N ASP A 438 -23.69 1.35 -14.37
CA ASP A 438 -23.76 -0.11 -14.47
C ASP A 438 -22.33 -0.70 -14.58
N PRO A 439 -21.86 -1.47 -13.57
CA PRO A 439 -20.49 -1.94 -13.53
C PRO A 439 -20.26 -3.17 -14.42
N MET A 440 -19.06 -3.27 -15.01
CA MET A 440 -18.46 -4.54 -15.41
C MET A 440 -17.59 -5.04 -14.27
N LEU A 441 -17.76 -6.30 -13.86
CA LEU A 441 -17.04 -6.93 -12.76
C LEU A 441 -16.16 -8.07 -13.27
N THR A 442 -15.15 -8.43 -12.47
CA THR A 442 -14.25 -9.57 -12.72
C THR A 442 -14.83 -10.90 -12.19
N GLU A 443 -16.06 -11.24 -12.57
CA GLU A 443 -16.87 -12.35 -12.02
C GLU A 443 -16.44 -13.75 -12.52
N ALA A 444 -15.83 -13.85 -13.70
CA ALA A 444 -15.37 -15.11 -14.27
C ALA A 444 -14.23 -15.76 -13.45
N ASN A 445 -13.51 -14.95 -12.68
CA ASN A 445 -12.46 -15.35 -11.75
C ASN A 445 -12.71 -14.70 -10.38
N PRO A 446 -13.65 -15.22 -9.57
CA PRO A 446 -13.91 -14.65 -8.25
C PRO A 446 -12.63 -14.72 -7.41
N MET A 447 -12.40 -13.69 -6.59
CA MET A 447 -11.16 -13.52 -5.82
C MET A 447 -9.94 -13.09 -6.65
N LEU A 448 -10.12 -12.48 -7.82
CA LEU A 448 -9.01 -11.97 -8.62
C LEU A 448 -8.28 -10.82 -7.93
N LEU A 449 -9.00 -9.95 -7.23
CA LEU A 449 -8.41 -8.88 -6.42
C LEU A 449 -7.86 -9.45 -5.11
N GLN A 450 -6.61 -9.10 -4.80
CA GLN A 450 -5.88 -9.54 -3.61
C GLN A 450 -5.25 -8.34 -2.92
N ALA A 451 -5.05 -8.41 -1.60
CA ALA A 451 -4.37 -7.38 -0.81
C ALA A 451 -2.82 -7.47 -0.98
N THR A 452 -2.37 -7.46 -2.23
CA THR A 452 -0.96 -7.52 -2.64
C THR A 452 -0.75 -6.60 -3.84
N LEU A 453 0.49 -6.26 -4.19
CA LEU A 453 0.77 -5.47 -5.39
C LEU A 453 0.26 -6.19 -6.65
N GLN A 454 -0.67 -5.55 -7.36
CA GLN A 454 -1.26 -6.04 -8.59
C GLN A 454 -1.15 -4.99 -9.70
N HIS A 455 -0.90 -5.48 -10.91
CA HIS A 455 -0.99 -4.69 -12.12
C HIS A 455 -2.38 -4.81 -12.70
N VAL A 456 -3.09 -3.71 -12.88
CA VAL A 456 -4.46 -3.68 -13.37
C VAL A 456 -4.51 -2.79 -14.60
N VAL A 457 -5.02 -3.31 -15.71
CA VAL A 457 -5.25 -2.54 -16.92
C VAL A 457 -6.70 -2.63 -17.32
N VAL A 458 -7.32 -1.50 -17.64
CA VAL A 458 -8.64 -1.45 -18.25
C VAL A 458 -8.54 -0.84 -19.63
N ASN A 459 -8.90 -1.60 -20.64
CA ASN A 459 -9.05 -1.12 -22.01
C ASN A 459 -10.50 -0.74 -22.31
N PHE A 460 -10.66 0.22 -23.20
CA PHE A 460 -11.90 0.44 -23.92
C PHE A 460 -11.63 0.66 -25.41
N THR A 461 -12.32 -0.10 -26.27
CA THR A 461 -12.36 0.16 -27.72
C THR A 461 -13.79 0.31 -28.23
N PRO A 462 -14.03 1.09 -29.31
CA PRO A 462 -15.37 1.35 -29.81
C PRO A 462 -16.03 0.13 -30.49
N ASP A 463 -15.28 -0.94 -30.75
CA ASP A 463 -15.73 -2.20 -31.34
C ASP A 463 -15.69 -3.39 -30.37
N GLY A 464 -14.83 -3.34 -29.34
CA GLY A 464 -14.61 -4.41 -28.36
C GLY A 464 -15.27 -4.17 -27.00
N GLY A 465 -15.56 -2.92 -26.63
CA GLY A 465 -16.10 -2.58 -25.31
C GLY A 465 -15.01 -2.51 -24.25
N ARG A 466 -15.36 -2.79 -22.99
CA ARG A 466 -14.47 -2.81 -21.83
C ARG A 466 -13.76 -4.15 -21.72
N GLU A 467 -12.49 -4.13 -21.34
CA GLU A 467 -11.71 -5.33 -21.04
C GLU A 467 -10.79 -5.06 -19.85
N ILE A 468 -10.78 -5.96 -18.87
CA ILE A 468 -9.97 -5.84 -17.65
C ILE A 468 -8.86 -6.90 -17.70
N PHE A 469 -7.64 -6.47 -17.41
CA PHE A 469 -6.46 -7.32 -17.22
C PHE A 469 -5.96 -7.20 -15.78
N VAL A 470 -5.51 -8.32 -15.20
CA VAL A 470 -4.87 -8.35 -13.89
C VAL A 470 -3.59 -9.17 -14.00
N ASN A 471 -2.48 -8.60 -13.54
CA ASN A 471 -1.15 -9.20 -13.55
C ASN A 471 -0.68 -9.68 -14.93
N GLY A 472 -0.85 -8.83 -15.95
CA GLY A 472 -0.44 -9.11 -17.33
C GLY A 472 -1.44 -9.95 -18.15
N GLU A 473 -2.47 -10.52 -17.51
CA GLU A 473 -3.39 -11.48 -18.14
C GLU A 473 -4.83 -10.94 -18.19
N PRO A 474 -5.62 -11.26 -19.24
CA PRO A 474 -7.03 -10.87 -19.30
C PRO A 474 -7.84 -11.58 -18.22
N SER A 475 -8.75 -10.86 -17.58
CA SER A 475 -9.67 -11.40 -16.56
C SER A 475 -10.61 -12.48 -17.10
N GLY A 476 -10.87 -12.49 -18.40
CA GLY A 476 -11.75 -13.46 -19.07
C GLY A 476 -13.23 -13.10 -19.03
N ASP A 477 -13.58 -11.97 -18.42
CA ASP A 477 -14.94 -11.45 -18.34
C ASP A 477 -15.43 -10.91 -19.68
N VAL A 478 -16.68 -11.18 -19.99
CA VAL A 478 -17.35 -10.66 -21.18
C VAL A 478 -18.08 -9.38 -20.78
N ASP A 479 -17.79 -8.27 -21.47
CA ASP A 479 -18.54 -7.04 -21.28
C ASP A 479 -20.05 -7.30 -21.51
N PRO A 480 -20.92 -7.07 -20.50
CA PRO A 480 -22.35 -7.28 -20.65
C PRO A 480 -22.99 -6.30 -21.65
N ASP A 481 -22.32 -5.17 -21.92
CA ASP A 481 -22.80 -4.12 -22.79
C ASP A 481 -22.14 -4.18 -24.16
N SER A 482 -22.86 -3.72 -25.19
CA SER A 482 -22.27 -3.55 -26.52
C SER A 482 -21.29 -2.37 -26.54
N ALA A 483 -20.22 -2.48 -27.33
CA ALA A 483 -19.29 -1.37 -27.56
C ALA A 483 -20.01 -0.10 -28.09
N GLY A 484 -19.46 1.07 -27.77
CA GLY A 484 -20.09 2.36 -28.04
C GLY A 484 -19.09 3.47 -28.35
N LEU A 485 -19.59 4.70 -28.48
CA LEU A 485 -18.76 5.88 -28.72
C LEU A 485 -18.64 6.75 -27.47
N LEU A 486 -17.54 7.50 -27.36
CA LEU A 486 -17.25 8.42 -26.25
C LEU A 486 -17.86 9.82 -26.44
N THR A 487 -18.77 10.00 -27.41
CA THR A 487 -19.29 11.33 -27.78
C THR A 487 -20.14 12.00 -26.70
N GLU A 488 -20.55 11.26 -25.67
CA GLU A 488 -21.35 11.74 -24.54
C GLU A 488 -20.52 12.04 -23.28
N TRP A 489 -19.20 11.99 -23.39
CA TRP A 489 -18.30 12.31 -22.28
C TRP A 489 -18.38 13.78 -21.88
N ASP A 490 -18.36 14.02 -20.58
CA ASP A 490 -18.30 15.37 -20.04
C ASP A 490 -16.84 15.84 -19.92
N ASN A 491 -16.60 17.11 -20.21
CA ASN A 491 -15.27 17.71 -20.19
C ASN A 491 -15.02 18.60 -18.95
N SER A 492 -15.95 18.61 -18.00
CA SER A 492 -15.89 19.38 -16.76
C SER A 492 -15.52 18.56 -15.52
N PHE A 493 -15.31 17.26 -15.68
CA PHE A 493 -14.95 16.33 -14.61
C PHE A 493 -13.48 16.43 -14.20
N ALA A 494 -13.15 15.87 -13.04
CA ALA A 494 -11.79 15.80 -12.50
C ALA A 494 -11.31 14.35 -12.42
N LEU A 495 -10.02 14.13 -12.67
CA LEU A 495 -9.37 12.85 -12.35
C LEU A 495 -9.10 12.79 -10.84
N VAL A 496 -9.49 11.70 -10.20
CA VAL A 496 -9.35 11.46 -8.76
C VAL A 496 -8.84 10.04 -8.51
N LEU A 497 -7.97 9.88 -7.51
CA LEU A 497 -7.50 8.59 -6.99
C LEU A 497 -7.85 8.46 -5.51
N GLY A 498 -8.11 7.23 -5.08
CA GLY A 498 -8.35 6.85 -3.68
C GLY A 498 -9.69 7.27 -3.10
N ASN A 499 -10.54 7.98 -3.88
CA ASN A 499 -11.88 8.40 -3.47
C ASN A 499 -12.69 8.91 -4.68
N GLU A 500 -13.93 9.31 -4.43
CA GLU A 500 -14.77 10.11 -5.32
C GLU A 500 -14.54 11.63 -5.11
N THR A 501 -14.99 12.43 -6.07
CA THR A 501 -14.94 13.90 -6.03
C THR A 501 -15.64 14.49 -4.79
N ASP A 502 -16.72 13.88 -4.32
CA ASP A 502 -17.46 14.27 -3.11
C ASP A 502 -16.82 13.76 -1.81
N GLY A 503 -16.02 12.69 -1.88
CA GLY A 503 -15.32 12.10 -0.74
C GLY A 503 -16.06 10.93 -0.07
N GLU A 504 -17.17 10.46 -0.65
CA GLU A 504 -18.09 9.51 -0.01
C GLU A 504 -17.83 8.03 -0.39
N SER A 505 -16.92 7.77 -1.33
CA SER A 505 -16.58 6.42 -1.79
C SER A 505 -15.06 6.17 -1.66
N PRO A 506 -14.51 6.25 -0.43
CA PRO A 506 -13.07 6.12 -0.19
C PRO A 506 -12.56 4.73 -0.56
N TRP A 507 -11.34 4.67 -1.06
CA TRP A 507 -10.59 3.43 -1.23
C TRP A 507 -9.32 3.48 -0.39
N GLU A 508 -9.09 2.40 0.35
CA GLU A 508 -7.92 2.18 1.18
C GLU A 508 -6.91 1.29 0.44
N GLY A 509 -5.66 1.74 0.38
CA GLY A 509 -4.60 1.03 -0.29
C GLY A 509 -3.55 1.97 -0.89
N ALA A 510 -2.60 1.39 -1.62
CA ALA A 510 -1.52 2.14 -2.25
C ALA A 510 -1.56 2.09 -3.77
N VAL A 511 -1.18 3.20 -4.43
CA VAL A 511 -0.96 3.28 -5.87
C VAL A 511 0.52 3.55 -6.11
N ARG A 512 1.21 2.60 -6.76
CA ARG A 512 2.63 2.69 -7.13
C ARG A 512 2.83 3.39 -8.47
N MET A 513 1.86 3.28 -9.37
CA MET A 513 1.85 3.99 -10.65
C MET A 513 0.44 4.08 -11.21
N LEU A 514 0.16 5.18 -11.92
CA LEU A 514 -1.02 5.33 -12.77
C LEU A 514 -0.58 5.91 -14.12
N ALA A 515 -1.00 5.29 -15.22
CA ALA A 515 -0.92 5.82 -16.56
C ALA A 515 -2.29 5.82 -17.24
N ILE A 516 -2.59 6.88 -17.99
CA ILE A 516 -3.75 6.93 -18.89
C ILE A 516 -3.23 7.03 -20.31
N HIS A 517 -3.61 6.08 -21.16
CA HIS A 517 -3.22 6.03 -22.56
C HIS A 517 -4.38 6.46 -23.46
N ASN A 518 -4.10 7.18 -24.55
CA ASN A 518 -5.11 7.50 -25.57
C ASN A 518 -5.30 6.43 -26.64
N ARG A 519 -4.81 5.21 -26.38
CA ARG A 519 -5.03 3.99 -27.16
C ARG A 519 -5.24 2.83 -26.20
N ALA A 520 -6.02 1.83 -26.60
CA ALA A 520 -6.05 0.57 -25.88
C ALA A 520 -4.68 -0.11 -25.99
N LEU A 521 -4.24 -0.79 -24.92
CA LEU A 521 -3.03 -1.59 -24.91
C LEU A 521 -3.31 -2.98 -25.47
N THR A 522 -2.43 -3.53 -26.30
CA THR A 522 -2.56 -4.95 -26.70
C THR A 522 -2.18 -5.86 -25.54
N ALA A 523 -2.68 -7.10 -25.53
CA ALA A 523 -2.33 -8.08 -24.48
C ALA A 523 -0.80 -8.26 -24.34
N GLU A 524 -0.05 -8.21 -25.46
CA GLU A 524 1.41 -8.28 -25.43
C GLU A 524 2.06 -7.04 -24.79
N GLN A 525 1.48 -5.85 -24.98
CA GLN A 525 1.94 -4.61 -24.34
C GLN A 525 1.63 -4.63 -22.84
N VAL A 526 0.45 -5.13 -22.44
CA VAL A 526 0.06 -5.31 -21.05
C VAL A 526 1.00 -6.30 -20.35
N ALA A 527 1.26 -7.45 -20.96
CA ALA A 527 2.22 -8.43 -20.44
C ALA A 527 3.65 -7.88 -20.36
N ALA A 528 4.12 -7.15 -21.39
CA ALA A 528 5.44 -6.52 -21.36
C ALA A 528 5.56 -5.49 -20.23
N ASN A 529 4.53 -4.67 -20.01
CA ASN A 529 4.50 -3.71 -18.90
C ASN A 529 4.45 -4.39 -17.53
N TYR A 530 3.75 -5.53 -17.43
CA TYR A 530 3.72 -6.34 -16.22
C TYR A 530 5.11 -6.90 -15.89
N ASP A 531 5.78 -7.51 -16.87
CA ASP A 531 7.09 -8.15 -16.71
C ASP A 531 8.18 -7.16 -16.27
N VAL A 532 8.10 -5.91 -16.74
CA VAL A 532 9.03 -4.85 -16.32
C VAL A 532 8.76 -4.41 -14.87
N GLY A 533 7.51 -4.45 -14.43
CA GLY A 533 7.11 -4.04 -13.08
C GLY A 533 7.03 -2.52 -12.88
N VAL A 534 7.02 -2.12 -11.60
CA VAL A 534 6.91 -0.73 -11.12
C VAL A 534 7.84 -0.49 -9.93
N GLY A 535 7.94 0.77 -9.50
CA GLY A 535 8.67 1.19 -8.31
C GLY A 535 10.16 1.37 -8.58
N GLN A 536 10.88 1.96 -7.63
CA GLN A 536 12.30 2.22 -7.76
C GLN A 536 13.10 0.91 -7.65
N LYS A 537 13.77 0.53 -8.75
CA LYS A 537 14.61 -0.67 -8.83
C LYS A 537 16.07 -0.27 -9.03
N PHE A 538 16.96 -1.04 -8.44
CA PHE A 538 18.41 -0.86 -8.51
C PHE A 538 19.09 -2.17 -8.88
N PHE A 539 20.17 -2.10 -9.64
CA PHE A 539 21.16 -3.17 -9.70
C PHE A 539 22.23 -2.91 -8.64
N LEU A 540 22.40 -3.84 -7.71
CA LEU A 540 23.52 -3.85 -6.75
C LEU A 540 24.56 -4.87 -7.19
N LEU A 541 25.77 -4.41 -7.51
CA LEU A 541 26.86 -5.22 -8.06
C LEU A 541 27.90 -5.55 -6.97
N PHE A 542 27.66 -6.59 -6.18
CA PHE A 542 28.55 -6.99 -5.09
C PHE A 542 29.88 -7.51 -5.63
N SER A 543 30.97 -6.78 -5.40
CA SER A 543 32.29 -7.19 -5.91
C SER A 543 32.76 -8.46 -5.22
N VAL A 544 33.12 -9.45 -6.04
CA VAL A 544 33.71 -10.72 -5.61
C VAL A 544 35.07 -10.96 -6.26
N SER A 545 35.62 -9.96 -6.95
CA SER A 545 36.90 -10.04 -7.67
C SER A 545 38.09 -10.40 -6.77
N HIS A 546 38.01 -10.14 -5.46
CA HIS A 546 39.03 -10.54 -4.49
C HIS A 546 38.92 -12.01 -4.05
N LEU A 547 37.79 -12.66 -4.31
CA LEU A 547 37.50 -14.05 -3.97
C LEU A 547 37.72 -14.99 -5.16
N VAL A 548 37.54 -14.48 -6.38
CA VAL A 548 37.71 -15.24 -7.62
C VAL A 548 38.90 -14.70 -8.40
N ASP A 549 39.70 -15.58 -9.02
CA ASP A 549 40.84 -15.18 -9.87
C ASP A 549 40.36 -14.70 -11.25
N MET A 550 39.47 -13.70 -11.24
CA MET A 550 38.89 -13.07 -12.42
C MET A 550 38.63 -11.59 -12.11
N PRO A 551 39.14 -10.65 -12.93
CA PRO A 551 38.95 -9.22 -12.70
C PRO A 551 37.48 -8.82 -12.91
N GLU A 552 37.08 -7.67 -12.36
CA GLU A 552 35.77 -7.04 -12.57
C GLU A 552 34.58 -8.01 -12.41
N SER A 553 34.68 -8.92 -11.45
CA SER A 553 33.70 -9.95 -11.14
C SER A 553 32.74 -9.50 -10.05
N PHE A 554 31.44 -9.64 -10.33
CA PHE A 554 30.35 -9.20 -9.47
C PHE A 554 29.25 -10.26 -9.38
N ILE A 555 28.58 -10.32 -8.23
CA ILE A 555 27.24 -10.90 -8.13
C ILE A 555 26.26 -9.74 -8.08
N VAL A 556 25.33 -9.73 -9.03
CA VAL A 556 24.38 -8.64 -9.22
C VAL A 556 23.02 -9.07 -8.73
N PHE A 557 22.35 -8.20 -7.98
CA PHE A 557 20.95 -8.34 -7.60
C PHE A 557 20.11 -7.22 -8.20
N GLU A 558 18.87 -7.53 -8.57
CA GLU A 558 17.82 -6.53 -8.66
C GLU A 558 17.27 -6.28 -7.25
N VAL A 559 17.26 -5.03 -6.83
CA VAL A 559 16.85 -4.61 -5.49
C VAL A 559 15.84 -3.48 -5.58
N SER A 560 14.78 -3.54 -4.78
CA SER A 560 13.79 -2.46 -4.67
C SER A 560 13.34 -2.31 -3.22
N GLN A 561 12.91 -1.12 -2.84
CA GLN A 561 12.12 -0.95 -1.61
C GLN A 561 10.75 -1.58 -1.85
N PHE A 562 10.45 -2.65 -1.13
CA PHE A 562 9.23 -3.42 -1.29
C PHE A 562 8.02 -2.66 -0.74
N ASP A 563 8.22 -2.03 0.41
CA ASP A 563 7.31 -1.16 1.15
C ASP A 563 8.14 -0.21 2.04
N ASN A 564 7.51 0.44 3.02
CA ASN A 564 8.19 1.32 3.97
C ASN A 564 9.07 0.56 4.98
N TYR A 565 9.07 -0.77 4.98
CA TYR A 565 9.66 -1.60 6.03
C TYR A 565 10.65 -2.65 5.50
N GLY A 566 10.82 -2.77 4.18
CA GLY A 566 11.67 -3.82 3.64
C GLY A 566 12.15 -3.64 2.21
N TYR A 567 13.18 -4.41 1.87
CA TYR A 567 13.78 -4.51 0.55
C TYR A 567 13.46 -5.86 -0.08
N LEU A 568 13.14 -5.87 -1.37
CA LEU A 568 13.06 -7.08 -2.18
C LEU A 568 14.36 -7.25 -2.96
N PHE A 569 15.08 -8.35 -2.72
CA PHE A 569 16.23 -8.81 -3.48
C PHE A 569 15.81 -9.97 -4.40
N SER A 570 16.09 -9.87 -5.70
CA SER A 570 15.69 -10.87 -6.68
C SER A 570 16.67 -11.02 -7.83
N ASN A 571 16.47 -12.08 -8.61
CA ASN A 571 17.17 -12.35 -9.88
C ASN A 571 18.70 -12.27 -9.80
N PRO A 572 19.37 -12.92 -8.82
CA PRO A 572 20.82 -12.85 -8.74
C PRO A 572 21.50 -13.49 -9.94
N PHE A 573 22.51 -12.82 -10.48
CA PHE A 573 23.38 -13.35 -11.54
C PHE A 573 24.85 -12.98 -11.31
N PHE A 574 25.76 -13.79 -11.84
CA PHE A 574 27.20 -13.51 -11.83
C PHE A 574 27.64 -12.88 -13.14
N ILE A 575 28.45 -11.82 -13.10
CA ILE A 575 28.96 -11.14 -14.29
C ILE A 575 30.41 -10.69 -14.13
N SER A 576 31.15 -10.69 -15.25
CA SER A 576 32.38 -9.90 -15.44
C SER A 576 32.07 -8.67 -16.29
N LEU A 577 32.44 -7.48 -15.83
CA LEU A 577 32.35 -6.27 -16.67
C LEU A 577 33.48 -6.18 -17.72
N ASP A 578 34.54 -6.99 -17.57
CA ASP A 578 35.52 -7.24 -18.64
C ASP A 578 34.95 -8.28 -19.62
N ASP A 579 34.62 -7.83 -20.83
CA ASP A 579 34.00 -8.63 -21.90
C ASP A 579 34.90 -9.73 -22.48
N THR A 580 36.20 -9.71 -22.11
CA THR A 580 37.18 -10.73 -22.51
C THR A 580 37.24 -11.92 -21.54
N GLN A 581 36.56 -11.84 -20.39
CA GLN A 581 36.56 -12.89 -19.36
C GLN A 581 35.37 -13.84 -19.49
N SER A 582 35.56 -15.06 -19.01
CA SER A 582 34.49 -16.06 -18.85
C SER A 582 34.82 -17.00 -17.69
N PRO A 583 33.87 -17.31 -16.79
CA PRO A 583 34.13 -18.16 -15.64
C PRO A 583 34.45 -19.60 -16.07
N SER A 584 35.33 -20.26 -15.31
CA SER A 584 35.71 -21.66 -15.57
C SER A 584 35.86 -22.43 -14.27
N GLY A 585 34.86 -23.25 -13.94
CA GLY A 585 34.94 -24.18 -12.81
C GLY A 585 34.98 -23.52 -11.44
N ILE A 586 34.37 -22.35 -11.26
CA ILE A 586 34.38 -21.62 -9.97
C ILE A 586 33.20 -22.12 -9.12
N PRO A 587 33.42 -22.84 -8.01
CA PRO A 587 32.33 -23.27 -7.14
C PRO A 587 31.72 -22.08 -6.39
N LEU A 588 30.39 -22.09 -6.24
CA LEU A 588 29.63 -21.16 -5.42
C LEU A 588 28.64 -21.98 -4.57
N LYS A 589 28.80 -21.92 -3.25
CA LYS A 589 27.93 -22.59 -2.28
C LYS A 589 27.49 -21.68 -1.15
N GLY A 590 26.23 -21.85 -0.75
CA GLY A 590 25.65 -21.26 0.44
C GLY A 590 25.77 -19.75 0.52
N MET A 591 25.10 -19.05 -0.41
CA MET A 591 25.11 -17.58 -0.47
C MET A 591 24.06 -16.98 0.47
N ARG A 592 24.44 -16.05 1.33
CA ARG A 592 23.52 -15.30 2.20
C ARG A 592 23.71 -13.80 2.03
N ILE A 593 22.68 -13.04 2.36
CA ILE A 593 22.72 -11.57 2.36
C ILE A 593 22.95 -11.08 3.79
N GLY A 594 23.91 -10.18 3.97
CA GLY A 594 24.10 -9.44 5.19
C GLY A 594 23.69 -7.97 5.01
N ILE A 595 23.33 -7.35 6.13
CA ILE A 595 22.99 -5.94 6.27
C ILE A 595 23.75 -5.39 7.47
N ASN A 596 24.28 -4.17 7.37
CA ASN A 596 24.90 -3.42 8.47
C ASN A 596 25.89 -4.25 9.30
N GLY A 597 26.77 -4.99 8.61
CA GLY A 597 27.84 -5.80 9.19
C GLY A 597 27.45 -7.16 9.76
N ARG A 598 26.18 -7.57 9.68
CA ARG A 598 25.68 -8.87 10.15
C ARG A 598 24.96 -9.66 9.05
N GLU A 599 24.98 -11.00 9.15
CA GLU A 599 24.11 -11.83 8.30
C GLU A 599 22.66 -11.73 8.78
N VAL A 600 21.70 -11.58 7.84
CA VAL A 600 20.28 -11.58 8.20
C VAL A 600 19.84 -13.00 8.58
N VAL A 601 19.19 -13.16 9.72
CA VAL A 601 18.74 -14.47 10.25
C VAL A 601 17.51 -15.04 9.55
N VAL A 602 16.71 -14.18 8.90
CA VAL A 602 15.50 -14.53 8.15
C VAL A 602 15.65 -14.08 6.69
N GLY A 603 14.84 -14.62 5.78
CA GLY A 603 14.90 -14.20 4.36
C GLY A 603 16.17 -14.64 3.63
N GLN A 604 16.69 -15.84 3.90
CA GLN A 604 17.90 -16.36 3.24
C GLN A 604 17.59 -17.36 2.13
N SER A 605 16.81 -16.93 1.12
CA SER A 605 16.37 -17.78 0.01
C SER A 605 17.53 -18.40 -0.80
N PHE A 606 18.73 -17.81 -0.73
CA PHE A 606 19.92 -18.20 -1.49
C PHE A 606 20.89 -19.11 -0.71
N ALA A 607 20.60 -19.39 0.57
CA ALA A 607 21.49 -20.15 1.46
C ALA A 607 21.74 -21.60 1.02
N ASN A 608 20.90 -22.14 0.14
CA ASN A 608 21.01 -23.51 -0.38
C ASN A 608 21.59 -23.59 -1.79
N LEU A 609 22.12 -22.48 -2.33
CA LEU A 609 22.79 -22.52 -3.63
C LEU A 609 23.98 -23.47 -3.58
N ASP A 610 24.06 -24.36 -4.58
CA ASP A 610 25.21 -25.23 -4.83
C ASP A 610 25.37 -25.36 -6.35
N LEU A 611 26.21 -24.49 -6.92
CA LEU A 611 26.40 -24.41 -8.36
C LEU A 611 27.88 -24.14 -8.70
N THR A 612 28.20 -24.22 -9.99
CA THR A 612 29.53 -23.89 -10.50
C THR A 612 29.39 -22.86 -11.61
N LEU A 613 30.15 -21.77 -11.51
CA LEU A 613 30.23 -20.74 -12.55
C LEU A 613 31.10 -21.26 -13.70
N ASN A 614 30.54 -21.31 -14.89
CA ASN A 614 31.16 -21.93 -16.07
C ASN A 614 30.77 -21.22 -17.36
N ALA A 615 31.66 -21.26 -18.34
CA ALA A 615 31.44 -20.71 -19.68
C ALA A 615 30.21 -21.26 -20.42
N SER A 616 29.71 -22.45 -20.05
CA SER A 616 28.51 -23.04 -20.66
C SER A 616 27.21 -22.32 -20.27
N ASP A 617 27.19 -21.74 -19.08
CA ASP A 617 26.00 -21.14 -18.47
C ASP A 617 26.11 -19.61 -18.41
N TYR A 618 27.22 -19.06 -18.93
CA TYR A 618 27.55 -17.64 -18.94
C TYR A 618 27.37 -17.03 -20.33
N VAL A 619 26.68 -15.88 -20.40
CA VAL A 619 26.52 -15.09 -21.62
C VAL A 619 27.24 -13.75 -21.46
N THR A 620 28.17 -13.41 -22.36
CA THR A 620 28.88 -12.11 -22.33
C THR A 620 27.88 -10.95 -22.34
N GLY A 621 28.01 -10.02 -21.39
CA GLY A 621 27.12 -8.87 -21.22
C GLY A 621 25.85 -9.15 -20.40
N SER A 622 25.46 -10.41 -20.20
CA SER A 622 24.27 -10.78 -19.40
C SER A 622 24.58 -11.64 -18.18
N GLY A 623 25.76 -12.27 -18.13
CA GLY A 623 26.20 -13.07 -17.01
C GLY A 623 25.66 -14.50 -16.99
N GLN A 624 25.75 -15.14 -15.82
CA GLN A 624 25.19 -16.45 -15.50
C GLN A 624 24.15 -16.30 -14.38
N PRO A 625 22.86 -16.61 -14.63
CA PRO A 625 21.83 -16.61 -13.59
C PRO A 625 22.15 -17.59 -12.45
N LEU A 626 21.94 -17.17 -11.20
CA LEU A 626 22.21 -17.98 -10.01
C LEU A 626 20.94 -18.56 -9.39
N SER A 627 19.86 -17.79 -9.38
CA SER A 627 18.57 -18.21 -8.81
C SER A 627 17.40 -17.46 -9.44
N ARG A 628 16.23 -18.09 -9.45
CA ARG A 628 14.94 -17.47 -9.78
C ARG A 628 14.14 -17.02 -8.54
N LEU A 629 14.68 -17.26 -7.35
CA LEU A 629 14.01 -16.91 -6.10
C LEU A 629 14.25 -15.44 -5.77
N GLY A 630 13.28 -14.83 -5.08
CA GLY A 630 13.45 -13.55 -4.40
C GLY A 630 13.50 -13.73 -2.89
N THR A 631 13.87 -12.67 -2.17
CA THR A 631 13.75 -12.62 -0.72
C THR A 631 13.49 -11.20 -0.24
N VAL A 632 12.73 -11.07 0.85
CA VAL A 632 12.45 -9.79 1.49
C VAL A 632 13.30 -9.68 2.74
N LEU A 633 14.02 -8.58 2.86
CA LEU A 633 14.81 -8.22 4.04
C LEU A 633 14.15 -7.02 4.71
N ALA A 634 14.20 -6.95 6.03
CA ALA A 634 13.75 -5.78 6.74
C ALA A 634 14.66 -4.58 6.41
N LEU A 635 14.07 -3.41 6.32
CA LEU A 635 14.76 -2.12 6.35
C LEU A 635 15.20 -1.86 7.79
N GLU A 636 16.41 -1.36 7.99
CA GLU A 636 16.97 -1.09 9.33
C GLU A 636 17.21 0.41 9.52
N GLU A 637 18.25 0.96 8.88
CA GLU A 637 18.66 2.37 9.01
C GLU A 637 18.12 3.24 7.86
N GLY A 638 17.48 2.62 6.87
CA GLY A 638 16.91 3.30 5.70
C GLY A 638 17.81 3.24 4.47
N PRO A 639 17.25 3.49 3.27
CA PRO A 639 17.89 3.21 1.99
C PRO A 639 19.15 4.04 1.73
N GLU A 640 19.31 5.21 2.34
CA GLU A 640 20.50 6.04 2.23
C GLU A 640 21.67 5.56 3.08
N ILE A 641 21.39 4.73 4.10
CA ILE A 641 22.36 4.35 5.14
C ILE A 641 22.64 2.85 5.11
N ASP A 642 21.60 2.02 4.96
CA ASP A 642 21.69 0.56 4.98
C ASP A 642 22.76 0.05 4.00
N GLN A 643 23.67 -0.76 4.54
CA GLN A 643 24.78 -1.33 3.80
C GLN A 643 24.61 -2.85 3.68
N PHE A 644 24.55 -3.34 2.44
CA PHE A 644 24.41 -4.75 2.13
C PHE A 644 25.74 -5.38 1.77
N PHE A 645 25.88 -6.69 2.02
CA PHE A 645 26.99 -7.51 1.54
C PHE A 645 26.54 -8.96 1.39
N LEU A 646 27.36 -9.80 0.74
CA LEU A 646 27.10 -11.23 0.58
C LEU A 646 28.10 -12.05 1.38
N THR A 647 27.65 -13.19 1.89
CA THR A 647 28.53 -14.21 2.48
C THR A 647 28.39 -15.54 1.77
N PHE A 648 29.44 -16.36 1.82
CA PHE A 648 29.51 -17.64 1.12
C PHE A 648 30.05 -18.74 2.02
N GLU A 649 29.45 -19.93 1.94
CA GLU A 649 30.07 -21.16 2.46
C GLU A 649 31.28 -21.56 1.62
N GLN A 650 31.20 -21.35 0.31
CA GLN A 650 32.32 -21.48 -0.60
C GLN A 650 32.18 -20.53 -1.78
N LEU A 651 33.24 -19.79 -2.10
CA LEU A 651 33.37 -19.10 -3.38
C LEU A 651 34.80 -19.26 -3.92
N GLY A 652 34.92 -19.93 -5.06
CA GLY A 652 36.23 -20.31 -5.61
C GLY A 652 36.87 -21.48 -4.87
N ILE A 653 38.09 -21.84 -5.30
CA ILE A 653 38.76 -23.05 -4.82
C ILE A 653 39.38 -22.87 -3.42
N GLY A 654 39.68 -21.62 -3.04
CA GLY A 654 40.44 -21.29 -1.83
C GLY A 654 39.67 -20.66 -0.68
N ASN A 655 38.44 -20.18 -0.90
CA ASN A 655 37.67 -19.48 0.12
C ASN A 655 36.50 -20.35 0.58
N THR A 656 36.59 -20.82 1.82
CA THR A 656 35.57 -21.67 2.44
C THR A 656 35.30 -21.22 3.85
N ASP A 657 34.03 -21.12 4.21
CA ASP A 657 33.54 -20.92 5.56
C ASP A 657 32.78 -22.18 5.98
N VAL A 658 33.36 -22.94 6.92
CA VAL A 658 32.80 -24.22 7.34
C VAL A 658 31.63 -23.96 8.29
N ARG A 659 30.42 -23.99 7.75
CA ARG A 659 29.19 -23.93 8.55
C ARG A 659 28.91 -25.29 9.19
N VAL A 660 28.61 -25.27 10.48
CA VAL A 660 27.99 -26.39 11.17
C VAL A 660 26.51 -26.06 11.25
N GLU A 661 25.67 -26.71 10.45
CA GLU A 661 24.22 -26.57 10.61
C GLU A 661 23.85 -26.90 12.05
N GLY A 662 23.14 -25.98 12.71
CA GLY A 662 22.55 -26.26 14.00
C GLY A 662 21.64 -27.50 13.90
N PRO A 663 21.41 -28.23 15.00
CA PRO A 663 20.43 -29.30 14.98
C PRO A 663 19.11 -28.73 14.43
N ALA A 664 18.54 -29.42 13.43
CA ALA A 664 17.25 -29.03 12.88
C ALA A 664 16.31 -28.72 14.05
N PRO A 665 15.63 -27.56 14.05
CA PRO A 665 14.72 -27.22 15.13
C PRO A 665 13.80 -28.41 15.31
N THR A 666 13.74 -28.92 16.55
CA THR A 666 12.78 -29.97 16.88
C THR A 666 11.45 -29.47 16.38
N GLN A 667 10.85 -30.24 15.45
CA GLN A 667 9.54 -29.96 14.91
C GLN A 667 8.66 -29.58 16.12
N PRO A 668 8.01 -28.40 16.10
CA PRO A 668 7.06 -28.07 17.14
C PRO A 668 6.18 -29.31 17.34
N PRO A 669 5.91 -29.74 18.59
CA PRO A 669 4.88 -30.76 18.77
C PRO A 669 3.68 -30.30 17.95
N GLU A 670 3.08 -31.19 17.16
CA GLU A 670 1.90 -30.81 16.38
C GLU A 670 0.97 -30.04 17.29
N THR A 671 0.88 -28.71 17.10
CA THR A 671 -0.10 -27.88 17.78
C THR A 671 -1.39 -28.06 17.01
N GLY A 672 -1.84 -29.31 16.91
CA GLY A 672 -3.26 -29.57 16.98
C GLY A 672 -3.65 -29.27 18.42
N SER A 673 -3.98 -28.02 18.73
CA SER A 673 -4.88 -27.80 19.85
C SER A 673 -6.12 -28.63 19.53
N THR A 674 -6.29 -29.73 20.26
CA THR A 674 -7.53 -30.51 20.24
C THR A 674 -8.58 -29.88 21.15
N GLU A 675 -8.25 -28.75 21.78
CA GLU A 675 -9.20 -27.92 22.49
C GLU A 675 -9.82 -26.93 21.50
N PHE A 676 -10.86 -27.39 20.81
CA PHE A 676 -11.86 -26.49 20.25
C PHE A 676 -12.74 -26.00 21.41
N SER A 677 -13.32 -24.80 21.27
CA SER A 677 -14.40 -24.37 22.15
C SER A 677 -15.49 -25.45 22.15
N ALA A 678 -15.96 -25.85 23.34
CA ALA A 678 -17.11 -26.74 23.46
C ALA A 678 -18.43 -26.09 23.03
N ILE A 679 -18.40 -24.79 22.70
CA ILE A 679 -19.50 -23.95 22.24
C ILE A 679 -19.14 -23.42 20.86
N GLY A 680 -19.98 -23.66 19.87
CA GLY A 680 -19.79 -23.23 18.48
C GLY A 680 -20.96 -22.43 17.93
N LEU A 681 -20.82 -21.97 16.69
CA LEU A 681 -21.93 -21.45 15.89
C LEU A 681 -22.48 -22.55 14.99
N LYS A 682 -23.77 -22.54 14.74
CA LYS A 682 -24.37 -23.32 13.66
C LYS A 682 -24.03 -22.69 12.32
N THR A 683 -23.72 -23.52 11.35
CA THR A 683 -23.51 -23.10 9.96
C THR A 683 -24.81 -22.65 9.30
N PHE A 684 -24.71 -21.99 8.15
CA PHE A 684 -25.85 -21.50 7.38
C PHE A 684 -26.92 -22.58 7.11
N ASP A 685 -26.49 -23.81 6.78
CA ASP A 685 -27.40 -24.92 6.50
C ASP A 685 -28.08 -25.43 7.78
N GLU A 686 -27.37 -25.42 8.90
CA GLU A 686 -27.87 -25.86 10.21
C GLU A 686 -28.85 -24.86 10.83
N VAL A 687 -28.59 -23.56 10.65
CA VAL A 687 -29.53 -22.49 11.02
C VAL A 687 -30.83 -22.65 10.23
N ASN A 688 -30.74 -22.80 8.91
CA ASN A 688 -31.91 -22.96 8.04
C ASN A 688 -32.70 -24.25 8.36
N ALA A 689 -31.99 -25.36 8.59
CA ALA A 689 -32.59 -26.62 9.01
C ALA A 689 -33.26 -26.53 10.38
N SER A 690 -32.63 -25.86 11.35
CA SER A 690 -33.18 -25.63 12.70
C SER A 690 -34.48 -24.84 12.62
N MET A 691 -34.48 -23.70 11.92
CA MET A 691 -35.66 -22.86 11.76
C MET A 691 -36.80 -23.60 11.05
N SER A 692 -36.49 -24.35 9.99
CA SER A 692 -37.48 -25.21 9.31
C SER A 692 -38.10 -26.23 10.26
N LYS A 693 -37.27 -26.86 11.09
CA LYS A 693 -37.70 -27.91 12.01
C LYS A 693 -38.63 -27.40 13.10
N VAL A 694 -38.25 -26.29 13.75
CA VAL A 694 -38.98 -25.77 14.92
C VAL A 694 -40.26 -25.03 14.51
N THR A 695 -40.31 -24.42 13.33
CA THR A 695 -41.52 -23.78 12.80
C THR A 695 -42.44 -24.74 12.04
N GLY A 696 -41.92 -25.87 11.56
CA GLY A 696 -42.65 -26.80 10.68
C GLY A 696 -42.88 -26.27 9.26
N ILE A 697 -42.25 -25.14 8.89
CA ILE A 697 -42.26 -24.59 7.54
C ILE A 697 -41.10 -25.21 6.74
N PRO A 698 -41.33 -25.76 5.54
CA PRO A 698 -40.25 -26.34 4.75
C PRO A 698 -39.30 -25.25 4.27
N SER A 699 -37.99 -25.52 4.27
CA SER A 699 -36.98 -24.61 3.69
C SER A 699 -37.17 -24.32 2.20
N THR A 700 -38.01 -25.12 1.52
CA THR A 700 -38.41 -24.93 0.11
C THR A 700 -39.63 -24.02 -0.06
N GLN A 701 -40.20 -23.47 1.02
CA GLN A 701 -41.22 -22.42 0.91
C GLN A 701 -40.59 -21.22 0.18
N SER A 702 -41.29 -20.64 -0.80
CA SER A 702 -40.71 -19.71 -1.76
C SER A 702 -40.04 -18.48 -1.14
N GLY A 703 -40.69 -17.81 -0.18
CA GLY A 703 -40.13 -16.64 0.49
C GLY A 703 -38.94 -17.00 1.39
N VAL A 704 -38.99 -18.15 2.05
CA VAL A 704 -37.86 -18.68 2.85
C VAL A 704 -36.66 -19.00 1.96
N ALA A 705 -36.87 -19.71 0.84
CA ALA A 705 -35.81 -20.10 -0.07
C ALA A 705 -35.14 -18.88 -0.76
N GLU A 706 -35.94 -17.89 -1.14
CA GLU A 706 -35.45 -16.62 -1.69
C GLU A 706 -34.62 -15.85 -0.66
N THR A 707 -35.16 -15.63 0.54
CA THR A 707 -34.45 -14.93 1.64
C THR A 707 -33.16 -15.65 2.00
N PHE A 708 -33.20 -16.99 2.12
CA PHE A 708 -32.01 -17.79 2.41
C PHE A 708 -30.95 -17.62 1.33
N THR A 709 -31.33 -17.64 0.05
CA THR A 709 -30.38 -17.44 -1.06
C THR A 709 -29.73 -16.06 -0.98
N THR A 710 -30.49 -15.02 -0.63
CA THR A 710 -29.99 -13.66 -0.46
C THR A 710 -29.02 -13.54 0.72
N VAL A 711 -29.32 -14.13 1.88
CA VAL A 711 -28.54 -13.90 3.11
C VAL A 711 -27.54 -15.02 3.42
N LYS A 712 -27.46 -16.08 2.59
CA LYS A 712 -26.60 -17.26 2.84
C LYS A 712 -25.14 -16.89 3.05
N GLN A 713 -24.61 -15.94 2.28
CA GLN A 713 -23.22 -15.49 2.37
C GLN A 713 -22.95 -14.69 3.66
N GLN A 714 -24.01 -14.18 4.29
CA GLN A 714 -23.97 -13.45 5.56
C GLN A 714 -24.25 -14.37 6.75
N LEU A 715 -24.20 -15.69 6.60
CA LEU A 715 -24.37 -16.67 7.68
C LEU A 715 -23.06 -17.43 7.93
N PRO A 716 -22.83 -17.96 9.15
CA PRO A 716 -21.60 -18.68 9.47
C PRO A 716 -21.35 -19.85 8.52
N THR A 717 -20.11 -20.01 8.05
CA THR A 717 -19.70 -21.13 7.17
C THR A 717 -18.95 -22.23 7.91
N VAL A 718 -18.50 -21.95 9.14
CA VAL A 718 -17.77 -22.86 10.03
C VAL A 718 -18.34 -22.81 11.44
N GLU A 719 -18.16 -23.90 12.19
CA GLU A 719 -18.69 -24.05 13.55
C GLU A 719 -17.78 -23.43 14.63
N ASP A 720 -17.28 -22.22 14.38
CA ASP A 720 -16.34 -21.53 15.26
C ASP A 720 -16.99 -20.32 15.94
N LEU A 721 -16.91 -20.27 17.26
CA LEU A 721 -17.43 -19.15 18.06
C LEU A 721 -16.64 -17.86 17.81
N GLU A 722 -15.33 -17.95 17.54
CA GLU A 722 -14.48 -16.79 17.23
C GLU A 722 -14.80 -16.20 15.84
N GLY A 723 -15.47 -16.99 14.99
CA GLY A 723 -15.94 -16.56 13.67
C GLY A 723 -17.24 -15.75 13.68
N PHE A 724 -17.76 -15.35 14.84
CA PHE A 724 -19.02 -14.59 14.93
C PHE A 724 -18.87 -13.14 14.42
N LEU A 725 -19.69 -12.77 13.42
CA LEU A 725 -19.77 -11.41 12.88
C LEU A 725 -21.17 -10.80 13.10
N SER A 726 -21.24 -9.47 13.17
CA SER A 726 -22.52 -8.74 13.29
C SER A 726 -23.46 -8.99 12.11
N SER A 727 -22.92 -9.23 10.91
CA SER A 727 -23.67 -9.62 9.71
C SER A 727 -24.49 -10.90 9.92
N HIS A 728 -23.96 -11.87 10.69
CA HIS A 728 -24.67 -13.11 11.01
C HIS A 728 -25.99 -12.84 11.73
N GLN A 729 -26.02 -11.90 12.68
CA GLN A 729 -27.26 -11.56 13.40
C GLN A 729 -28.32 -10.96 12.50
N MET A 730 -27.93 -10.14 11.54
CA MET A 730 -28.86 -9.55 10.59
C MET A 730 -29.45 -10.59 9.65
N ALA A 731 -28.62 -11.48 9.12
CA ALA A 731 -29.07 -12.58 8.28
C ALA A 731 -30.03 -13.54 9.01
N ILE A 732 -29.69 -13.91 10.26
CA ILE A 732 -30.53 -14.75 11.12
C ILE A 732 -31.87 -14.08 11.41
N THR A 733 -31.87 -12.77 11.68
CA THR A 733 -33.09 -12.01 11.93
C THR A 733 -34.00 -12.01 10.69
N GLN A 734 -33.45 -11.79 9.50
CA GLN A 734 -34.21 -11.82 8.25
C GLN A 734 -34.81 -13.21 7.99
N MET A 735 -34.04 -14.28 8.21
CA MET A 735 -34.52 -15.65 8.13
C MET A 735 -35.64 -15.93 9.13
N ALA A 736 -35.46 -15.52 10.40
CA ALA A 736 -36.45 -15.70 11.45
C ALA A 736 -37.77 -14.97 11.15
N ILE A 737 -37.70 -13.73 10.65
CA ILE A 737 -38.86 -12.95 10.21
C ILE A 737 -39.60 -13.71 9.11
N GLN A 738 -38.89 -14.21 8.10
CA GLN A 738 -39.53 -14.88 6.97
C GLN A 738 -40.17 -16.22 7.35
N TYR A 739 -39.52 -16.99 8.22
CA TYR A 739 -40.08 -18.23 8.76
C TYR A 739 -41.34 -17.99 9.62
N CYS A 740 -41.30 -16.97 10.48
CA CYS A 740 -42.43 -16.59 11.31
C CYS A 740 -43.57 -15.96 10.50
N ASP A 741 -43.27 -15.21 9.45
CA ASP A 741 -44.27 -14.70 8.51
C ASP A 741 -45.00 -15.86 7.81
N ALA A 742 -44.25 -16.84 7.29
CA ALA A 742 -44.83 -18.02 6.64
C ALA A 742 -45.67 -18.88 7.61
N LEU A 743 -45.25 -18.96 8.88
CA LEU A 743 -45.99 -19.67 9.93
C LEU A 743 -47.31 -18.99 10.29
N VAL A 744 -47.26 -17.67 10.53
CA VAL A 744 -48.41 -16.92 11.04
C VAL A 744 -49.41 -16.58 9.92
N SER A 745 -48.95 -16.36 8.69
CA SER A 745 -49.84 -16.07 7.55
C SER A 745 -50.69 -17.28 7.12
N ASP A 746 -50.32 -18.50 7.49
CA ASP A 746 -51.12 -19.71 7.27
C ASP A 746 -52.06 -19.95 8.46
N THR A 747 -53.35 -19.67 8.29
CA THR A 747 -54.37 -19.83 9.34
C THR A 747 -54.44 -21.23 9.97
N THR A 748 -54.17 -22.30 9.20
CA THR A 748 -54.20 -23.66 9.74
C THR A 748 -52.99 -23.91 10.63
N ARG A 749 -51.81 -23.49 10.18
CA ARG A 749 -50.55 -23.67 10.92
C ARG A 749 -50.48 -22.76 12.14
N ARG A 750 -50.87 -21.50 11.99
CA ARG A 750 -50.93 -20.52 13.07
C ARG A 750 -51.83 -20.99 14.21
N ASN A 751 -53.05 -21.43 13.92
CA ASN A 751 -53.99 -21.89 14.95
C ASN A 751 -53.52 -23.20 15.62
N ALA A 752 -52.72 -24.01 14.91
CA ALA A 752 -52.09 -25.20 15.48
C ALA A 752 -50.89 -24.84 16.38
N PHE A 753 -50.11 -23.83 16.01
CA PHE A 753 -48.92 -23.39 16.74
C PHE A 753 -49.27 -22.53 17.97
N PHE A 754 -50.30 -21.68 17.88
CA PHE A 754 -50.79 -20.81 18.95
C PHE A 754 -52.22 -21.18 19.37
N PRO A 755 -52.42 -22.35 20.02
CA PRO A 755 -53.76 -22.84 20.30
C PRO A 755 -54.51 -21.95 21.30
N GLY A 756 -55.72 -21.53 20.92
CA GLY A 756 -56.63 -20.78 21.80
C GLY A 756 -56.42 -19.27 21.84
N PHE A 757 -55.42 -18.73 21.13
CA PHE A 757 -55.27 -17.29 20.92
C PHE A 757 -56.24 -16.80 19.83
N ASP A 758 -56.97 -15.73 20.09
CA ASP A 758 -57.94 -15.15 19.15
C ASP A 758 -57.25 -14.10 18.26
N PHE A 759 -56.98 -14.47 17.00
CA PHE A 759 -56.36 -13.58 16.02
C PHE A 759 -57.33 -12.57 15.40
N ASP A 760 -58.64 -12.77 15.57
CA ASP A 760 -59.66 -11.84 15.08
C ASP A 760 -59.94 -10.71 16.10
N GLU A 761 -59.38 -10.81 17.30
CA GLU A 761 -59.46 -9.79 18.34
C GLU A 761 -58.45 -8.65 18.11
N ASP A 762 -58.85 -7.43 18.48
CA ASP A 762 -58.01 -6.22 18.39
C ASP A 762 -56.77 -6.35 19.29
N ALA A 763 -55.61 -5.90 18.79
CA ALA A 763 -54.35 -6.03 19.50
C ALA A 763 -54.36 -5.36 20.89
N GLY A 764 -55.16 -4.31 21.10
CA GLY A 764 -55.29 -3.65 22.39
C GLY A 764 -55.95 -4.51 23.47
N THR A 765 -56.68 -5.56 23.10
CA THR A 765 -57.35 -6.47 24.03
C THR A 765 -56.86 -7.92 23.92
N ALA A 766 -56.46 -8.37 22.72
CA ALA A 766 -55.93 -9.72 22.47
C ALA A 766 -54.64 -10.03 23.25
N PHE A 767 -53.84 -9.01 23.59
CA PHE A 767 -52.61 -9.16 24.37
C PHE A 767 -52.77 -8.74 25.83
N ASP A 768 -53.87 -9.12 26.49
CA ASP A 768 -53.95 -9.10 27.95
C ASP A 768 -53.00 -10.16 28.58
N ASP A 769 -52.95 -10.25 29.91
CA ASP A 769 -52.06 -11.20 30.59
C ASP A 769 -52.30 -12.66 30.18
N ALA A 770 -53.55 -13.03 29.86
CA ALA A 770 -53.90 -14.38 29.43
C ALA A 770 -53.52 -14.61 27.96
N GLY A 771 -53.79 -13.65 27.08
CA GLY A 771 -53.42 -13.69 25.67
C GLY A 771 -51.91 -13.75 25.44
N ARG A 772 -51.13 -12.93 26.18
CA ARG A 772 -49.66 -12.98 26.11
C ARG A 772 -49.11 -14.34 26.55
N ALA A 773 -49.73 -15.00 27.53
CA ALA A 773 -49.35 -16.34 27.95
C ALA A 773 -49.57 -17.39 26.84
N LEU A 774 -50.64 -17.26 26.05
CA LEU A 774 -50.94 -18.14 24.92
C LEU A 774 -49.95 -18.00 23.74
N ILE A 775 -49.21 -16.89 23.66
CA ILE A 775 -48.12 -16.70 22.69
C ILE A 775 -46.77 -17.14 23.26
N LYS A 776 -46.45 -16.76 24.50
CA LYS A 776 -45.16 -17.12 25.14
C LYS A 776 -44.98 -18.62 25.26
N ALA A 777 -46.00 -19.33 25.77
CA ALA A 777 -45.86 -20.75 26.06
C ALA A 777 -45.47 -21.59 24.82
N PRO A 778 -46.14 -21.47 23.65
CA PRO A 778 -45.70 -22.19 22.45
C PRO A 778 -44.32 -21.80 21.94
N LEU A 779 -43.91 -20.53 22.04
CA LEU A 779 -42.57 -20.09 21.62
C LEU A 779 -41.48 -20.69 22.51
N MET A 780 -41.70 -20.68 23.83
CA MET A 780 -40.78 -21.29 24.79
C MET A 780 -40.67 -22.80 24.58
N GLU A 781 -41.81 -23.49 24.40
CA GLU A 781 -41.84 -24.95 24.24
C GLU A 781 -41.18 -25.40 22.93
N ASN A 782 -41.43 -24.71 21.82
CA ASN A 782 -41.00 -25.17 20.49
C ASN A 782 -39.64 -24.62 20.05
N PHE A 783 -39.27 -23.40 20.45
CA PHE A 783 -38.03 -22.76 19.98
C PHE A 783 -36.92 -22.85 21.01
N VAL A 784 -37.19 -22.51 22.28
CA VAL A 784 -36.20 -22.54 23.36
C VAL A 784 -35.95 -23.97 23.86
N GLY A 785 -37.03 -24.74 23.99
CA GLY A 785 -36.97 -26.08 24.55
C GLY A 785 -37.07 -26.08 26.08
N THR A 786 -37.37 -27.24 26.65
CA THR A 786 -37.54 -27.40 28.11
C THR A 786 -36.41 -28.23 28.69
N SER A 787 -35.93 -27.83 29.87
CA SER A 787 -34.93 -28.59 30.66
C SER A 787 -33.55 -28.77 30.01
N LEU A 788 -33.06 -27.83 29.21
CA LEU A 788 -31.67 -27.86 28.73
C LEU A 788 -30.69 -27.45 29.85
N SER A 789 -29.49 -28.04 29.85
CA SER A 789 -28.45 -27.75 30.84
C SER A 789 -27.79 -26.38 30.69
N THR A 790 -27.91 -25.78 29.50
CA THR A 790 -27.23 -24.54 29.09
C THR A 790 -28.14 -23.74 28.18
N GLN A 791 -28.99 -22.89 28.77
CA GLN A 791 -29.88 -21.92 28.08
C GLN A 791 -30.12 -20.70 28.99
N PRO A 792 -30.55 -19.53 28.46
CA PRO A 792 -31.02 -18.44 29.31
C PRO A 792 -32.22 -18.86 30.16
N ALA A 793 -32.39 -18.26 31.34
CA ALA A 793 -33.50 -18.63 32.21
C ALA A 793 -34.85 -18.30 31.55
N ASP A 794 -35.79 -19.23 31.59
CA ASP A 794 -37.11 -19.08 30.96
C ASP A 794 -37.82 -17.79 31.38
N ALA A 795 -37.70 -17.41 32.66
CA ALA A 795 -38.28 -16.19 33.21
C ALA A 795 -37.72 -14.90 32.58
N ASP A 796 -36.44 -14.89 32.19
CA ASP A 796 -35.81 -13.73 31.56
C ASP A 796 -36.33 -13.56 30.13
N ILE A 797 -36.40 -14.66 29.36
CA ILE A 797 -36.95 -14.67 28.00
C ILE A 797 -38.44 -14.28 28.02
N GLU A 798 -39.23 -14.85 28.93
CA GLU A 798 -40.65 -14.53 29.07
C GLU A 798 -40.89 -13.06 29.45
N THR A 799 -40.01 -12.47 30.25
CA THR A 799 -40.09 -11.04 30.64
C THR A 799 -39.85 -10.14 29.43
N GLU A 800 -38.82 -10.42 28.62
CA GLU A 800 -38.53 -9.66 27.40
C GLU A 800 -39.63 -9.80 26.35
N LEU A 801 -40.20 -11.00 26.19
CA LEU A 801 -41.34 -11.21 25.29
C LEU A 801 -42.60 -10.47 25.76
N ASP A 802 -42.86 -10.44 27.07
CA ASP A 802 -43.99 -9.68 27.62
C ASP A 802 -43.82 -8.19 27.34
N ALA A 803 -42.62 -7.65 27.56
CA ALA A 803 -42.29 -6.27 27.28
C ALA A 803 -42.35 -5.93 25.79
N LEU A 804 -41.93 -6.84 24.90
CA LEU A 804 -42.03 -6.65 23.45
C LEU A 804 -43.49 -6.59 23.00
N MET A 805 -44.31 -7.58 23.37
CA MET A 805 -45.73 -7.59 23.02
C MET A 805 -46.46 -6.38 23.61
N GLY A 806 -46.17 -6.00 24.85
CA GLY A 806 -46.74 -4.80 25.47
C GLY A 806 -46.37 -3.50 24.77
N ARG A 807 -45.17 -3.40 24.19
CA ARG A 807 -44.76 -2.24 23.37
C ARG A 807 -45.41 -2.22 21.99
N LEU A 808 -45.65 -3.38 21.40
CA LEU A 808 -46.18 -3.50 20.04
C LEU A 808 -47.71 -3.51 19.98
N ALA A 809 -48.39 -3.94 21.04
CA ALA A 809 -49.86 -4.03 21.08
C ALA A 809 -50.59 -2.67 20.92
N PRO A 810 -50.15 -1.56 21.55
CA PRO A 810 -50.76 -0.25 21.32
C PRO A 810 -50.60 0.20 19.86
N CYS A 811 -51.68 0.71 19.27
CA CYS A 811 -51.69 1.23 17.92
C CYS A 811 -52.45 2.57 17.85
N THR A 812 -51.87 3.55 17.16
CA THR A 812 -52.48 4.89 16.96
C THR A 812 -52.68 5.13 15.46
N GLY A 813 -53.70 4.51 14.85
CA GLY A 813 -53.94 4.62 13.40
C GLY A 813 -54.87 3.52 12.86
N ASP A 814 -54.74 3.21 11.56
CA ASP A 814 -55.30 2.00 10.97
C ASP A 814 -54.48 0.80 11.45
N CYS A 815 -55.14 -0.16 12.11
CA CYS A 815 -54.50 -1.26 12.84
C CYS A 815 -54.89 -2.63 12.26
N ASP A 816 -55.31 -2.67 11.00
CA ASP A 816 -55.55 -3.91 10.28
C ASP A 816 -54.30 -4.81 10.36
N ASP A 817 -54.51 -6.09 10.68
CA ASP A 817 -53.46 -7.10 10.85
C ASP A 817 -52.42 -6.82 11.95
N ARG A 818 -52.69 -5.87 12.87
CA ARG A 818 -51.77 -5.54 13.97
C ARG A 818 -51.53 -6.73 14.89
N THR A 819 -52.60 -7.46 15.24
CA THR A 819 -52.52 -8.66 16.08
C THR A 819 -51.56 -9.69 15.47
N GLU A 820 -51.68 -9.92 14.16
CA GLU A 820 -50.80 -10.82 13.42
C GLU A 820 -49.35 -10.34 13.42
N THR A 821 -49.14 -9.04 13.21
CA THR A 821 -47.80 -8.42 13.21
C THR A 821 -47.09 -8.56 14.55
N VAL A 822 -47.80 -8.37 15.67
CA VAL A 822 -47.22 -8.55 17.01
C VAL A 822 -46.79 -10.00 17.25
N VAL A 823 -47.58 -10.98 16.79
CA VAL A 823 -47.21 -12.39 16.90
C VAL A 823 -46.03 -12.74 15.98
N LYS A 824 -45.98 -12.23 14.75
CA LYS A 824 -44.83 -12.40 13.83
C LYS A 824 -43.54 -11.85 14.44
N ALA A 825 -43.58 -10.64 14.99
CA ALA A 825 -42.43 -10.01 15.64
C ALA A 825 -41.97 -10.79 16.88
N SER A 826 -42.90 -11.25 17.71
CA SER A 826 -42.58 -12.04 18.91
C SER A 826 -42.00 -13.41 18.56
N CYS A 827 -42.54 -14.05 17.52
CA CYS A 827 -42.00 -15.29 16.97
C CYS A 827 -40.57 -15.09 16.46
N ALA A 828 -40.34 -14.06 15.66
CA ALA A 828 -39.04 -13.78 15.07
C ALA A 828 -37.98 -13.43 16.13
N ALA A 829 -38.36 -12.72 17.19
CA ALA A 829 -37.46 -12.37 18.29
C ALA A 829 -36.91 -13.61 19.02
N VAL A 830 -37.74 -14.65 19.23
CA VAL A 830 -37.28 -15.91 19.84
C VAL A 830 -36.50 -16.74 18.84
N LEU A 831 -37.02 -16.89 17.62
CA LEU A 831 -36.42 -17.73 16.59
C LEU A 831 -35.07 -17.21 16.10
N GLY A 832 -34.87 -15.89 16.06
CA GLY A 832 -33.62 -15.25 15.68
C GLY A 832 -32.61 -15.10 16.82
N SER A 833 -32.92 -15.60 18.02
CA SER A 833 -32.04 -15.48 19.18
C SER A 833 -30.88 -16.48 19.14
N ALA A 834 -29.97 -16.35 20.12
CA ALA A 834 -28.84 -17.25 20.32
C ALA A 834 -29.22 -18.75 20.38
N VAL A 835 -30.47 -19.06 20.75
CA VAL A 835 -31.01 -20.43 20.79
C VAL A 835 -30.90 -21.15 19.43
N THR A 836 -31.06 -20.41 18.34
CA THR A 836 -30.99 -20.99 16.99
C THR A 836 -29.56 -20.99 16.45
N LEU A 837 -28.70 -20.07 16.92
CA LEU A 837 -27.36 -19.83 16.41
C LEU A 837 -26.26 -20.60 17.14
N ILE A 838 -26.32 -20.70 18.46
CA ILE A 838 -25.26 -21.29 19.28
C ILE A 838 -25.52 -22.79 19.44
N GLN A 839 -24.46 -23.60 19.42
CA GLN A 839 -24.51 -25.05 19.63
C GLN A 839 -23.45 -25.57 20.59
#